data_AF-A2ER60-F1
#
_entry.id   AF-A2ER60-F1
#
_cell.length_a   1.000
_cell.length_b   1.000
_cell.length_c   1.000
_cell.angle_alpha   90.00
_cell.angle_beta   90.00
_cell.angle_gamma   90.00
#
_symmetry.space_group_name_H-M   'P 1'
#
loop_
_entity.id
_entity.type
_entity.pdbx_description
1 polymer ?
#
loop_
_entity_poly.entity_id
_entity_poly.type
_entity_poly.pdbx_seq_one_letter_code
_entity_poly.pdbx_strand_id
1 'polypeptide(L)'
;MLSLRKILGEQKVLFSDLGDRNPHISPFSPTDPILQKPILEKITLCLQSTNQSHILWALSRFPSMFKAYPQIGQYVYLIFQLFSSNNQFIEYGAICCCMNLAKLNDFNLNQIILLELLQRVLVFPAVEYFECIKSCISIATPSIISDNILPTIKELISKSESHQYAAGYFLTFLPYSAVNVSSLIAIILNSSIIINNYLQAIVSAMAPYQQADWPTNQLPSIFLPIANSHENMREGLLKTVLNFADITAMQFGTYSFTLTAFQWALNDENVGIVLVEFCDVLLSQKGSDFVIIIKELVMKLFASSTPQTKYRLIKTLASSKILVSALDSQLKQIIKTLSEEPTAEGRYIIITNFPNLISIIPTKYRDYLTQSLTPFFNDTDQNIHFVLLSPYIINVLGLSNSINFMMQVLKLIQRIPKYKYRYLKHVATIFLSLQNEAVTRLWQSYLPIFNEWAEENPHTLKESLRCFYVRILRCENSPEKQKTIVHEIVKKFGKSTKFSNRMLFTELASSLLFIVPHPLIITNIWPLYQEIINDKITNVTSAAYQNLPKFIQYFKKLDDNAEKVAEYLMAKFDPGDDEYLIYSVKVAKSVNTNHLKSKSEALFSSRPAIKSPNPKIYQQSLIKKLPKITGRRFSLKGKL
;
A
#
# COMPACT_ATOMS: atom_id res chain seq x y z
N MET A 1 4.98 14.98 14.22
CA MET A 1 6.46 14.87 14.15
C MET A 1 6.92 15.16 12.73
N LEU A 2 7.99 15.92 12.54
CA LEU A 2 8.53 16.25 11.22
C LEU A 2 9.42 15.10 10.71
N SER A 3 9.33 14.77 9.43
CA SER A 3 10.24 13.81 8.79
C SER A 3 11.14 14.56 7.83
N LEU A 4 12.46 14.36 7.97
CA LEU A 4 13.45 14.91 7.04
C LEU A 4 13.16 14.41 5.62
N ARG A 5 12.80 13.13 5.45
CA ARG A 5 12.43 12.56 4.16
C ARG A 5 11.18 13.22 3.56
N LYS A 6 10.17 13.54 4.37
CA LYS A 6 8.95 14.21 3.90
C LYS A 6 9.24 15.64 3.44
N ILE A 7 10.06 16.38 4.18
CA ILE A 7 10.47 17.74 3.79
C ILE A 7 11.25 17.71 2.44
N LEU A 8 12.15 16.75 2.26
CA LEU A 8 12.83 16.51 0.98
C LEU A 8 11.86 16.10 -0.15
N GLY A 9 10.79 15.38 0.19
CA GLY A 9 9.71 14.98 -0.73
C GLY A 9 8.79 16.12 -1.13
N GLU A 10 8.48 17.05 -0.22
CA GLU A 10 7.69 18.26 -0.49
C GLU A 10 8.48 19.24 -1.37
N GLN A 11 9.80 19.33 -1.19
CA GLN A 11 10.68 20.00 -2.15
C GLN A 11 10.68 19.33 -3.54
N LYS A 12 10.33 18.04 -3.63
CA LYS A 12 10.05 17.34 -4.89
C LYS A 12 8.60 17.50 -5.39
N VAL A 13 7.65 18.03 -4.61
CA VAL A 13 6.26 18.26 -5.08
C VAL A 13 6.19 19.39 -6.11
N LEU A 14 7.18 20.30 -6.14
CA LEU A 14 7.47 21.19 -7.28
C LEU A 14 7.77 20.43 -8.60
N PHE A 15 7.90 19.10 -8.54
CA PHE A 15 8.13 18.19 -9.66
C PHE A 15 7.08 17.07 -9.75
N SER A 16 5.95 17.17 -9.05
CA SER A 16 4.87 16.17 -9.10
C SER A 16 4.16 16.06 -10.46
N ASP A 17 4.33 17.05 -11.34
CA ASP A 17 3.98 17.02 -12.77
C ASP A 17 5.00 16.25 -13.65
N LEU A 18 6.10 15.74 -13.10
CA LEU A 18 7.10 14.97 -13.85
C LEU A 18 6.79 13.46 -13.96
N GLY A 19 5.66 12.97 -13.48
CA GLY A 19 5.18 11.62 -13.85
C GLY A 19 5.04 11.44 -15.37
N ASP A 20 5.01 12.57 -16.09
CA ASP A 20 4.98 12.67 -17.55
C ASP A 20 6.34 13.12 -18.16
N ARG A 21 7.46 13.13 -17.42
CA ARG A 21 8.82 13.46 -17.94
C ARG A 21 9.93 12.52 -17.45
N ASN A 22 10.78 12.11 -18.39
CA ASN A 22 11.83 11.09 -18.27
C ASN A 22 12.91 11.38 -17.18
N PRO A 23 13.36 10.38 -16.40
CA PRO A 23 14.38 10.56 -15.37
C PRO A 23 15.72 9.90 -15.73
N HIS A 24 16.63 10.56 -16.48
CA HIS A 24 18.01 10.07 -16.63
C HIS A 24 19.03 11.19 -16.88
N ILE A 25 19.56 11.82 -15.81
CA ILE A 25 20.90 12.44 -15.82
C ILE A 25 21.49 12.35 -14.40
N SER A 26 22.68 11.75 -14.25
CA SER A 26 23.52 11.86 -13.06
C SER A 26 24.77 12.66 -13.41
N PRO A 27 25.21 13.65 -12.58
CA PRO A 27 26.40 14.45 -12.87
C PRO A 27 27.58 13.99 -12.00
N PHE A 28 28.61 13.41 -12.60
CA PHE A 28 29.95 13.38 -12.00
C PHE A 28 30.99 13.69 -13.07
N SER A 29 31.89 14.64 -12.78
CA SER A 29 33.03 15.00 -13.63
C SER A 29 34.28 14.22 -13.21
N PRO A 30 35.03 13.58 -14.14
CA PRO A 30 36.18 12.74 -13.83
C PRO A 30 37.47 13.47 -13.38
N THR A 31 37.45 14.79 -13.15
CA THR A 31 38.65 15.61 -12.89
C THR A 31 38.87 16.00 -11.41
N ASP A 32 38.17 15.40 -10.45
CA ASP A 32 38.24 15.85 -9.04
C ASP A 32 39.50 15.33 -8.30
N PRO A 33 40.37 16.21 -7.76
CA PRO A 33 41.61 15.82 -7.09
C PRO A 33 41.39 15.03 -5.78
N ILE A 34 40.22 15.18 -5.13
CA ILE A 34 39.89 14.41 -3.92
C ILE A 34 39.66 12.93 -4.29
N LEU A 35 39.22 12.65 -5.53
CA LEU A 35 38.95 11.28 -5.97
C LEU A 35 40.21 10.44 -6.16
N GLN A 36 41.39 11.05 -6.25
CA GLN A 36 42.70 10.41 -6.49
C GLN A 36 43.44 10.01 -5.20
N LYS A 37 42.94 10.38 -4.02
CA LYS A 37 43.56 10.07 -2.71
C LYS A 37 43.28 8.63 -2.23
N PRO A 38 44.14 8.05 -1.37
CA PRO A 38 43.89 6.78 -0.70
C PRO A 38 42.53 6.80 0.02
N ILE A 39 41.82 5.66 0.02
CA ILE A 39 40.40 5.60 0.39
C ILE A 39 40.09 6.14 1.80
N LEU A 40 40.99 5.98 2.77
CA LEU A 40 40.84 6.49 4.14
C LEU A 40 40.96 8.02 4.20
N GLU A 41 42.01 8.58 3.59
CA GLU A 41 42.24 10.03 3.48
C GLU A 41 41.10 10.69 2.66
N LYS A 42 40.66 10.02 1.60
CA LYS A 42 39.56 10.43 0.74
C LYS A 42 38.24 10.57 1.49
N ILE A 43 37.90 9.63 2.38
CA ILE A 43 36.65 9.70 3.16
C ILE A 43 36.69 10.88 4.13
N THR A 44 37.79 11.07 4.84
CA THR A 44 37.94 12.19 5.78
C THR A 44 37.84 13.54 5.06
N LEU A 45 38.57 13.70 3.94
CA LEU A 45 38.52 14.92 3.13
C LEU A 45 37.12 15.17 2.54
N CYS A 46 36.41 14.12 2.12
CA CYS A 46 35.05 14.24 1.61
C CYS A 46 34.03 14.61 2.71
N LEU A 47 34.17 14.10 3.93
CA LEU A 47 33.29 14.46 5.07
C LEU A 47 33.47 15.92 5.50
N GLN A 48 34.68 16.46 5.36
CA GLN A 48 35.02 17.86 5.66
C GLN A 48 34.80 18.80 4.46
N SER A 49 34.41 18.27 3.29
CA SER A 49 34.23 19.04 2.08
C SER A 49 33.04 19.97 2.18
N THR A 50 33.05 21.10 1.47
CA THR A 50 31.87 21.95 1.26
C THR A 50 30.98 21.44 0.13
N ASN A 51 31.46 20.49 -0.68
CA ASN A 51 30.70 19.91 -1.79
C ASN A 51 29.73 18.83 -1.29
N GLN A 52 28.43 19.08 -1.47
CA GLN A 52 27.36 18.17 -1.08
C GLN A 52 27.54 16.74 -1.64
N SER A 53 27.93 16.61 -2.91
CA SER A 53 28.11 15.30 -3.56
C SER A 53 29.24 14.49 -2.93
N HIS A 54 30.30 15.15 -2.46
CA HIS A 54 31.42 14.51 -1.77
C HIS A 54 31.01 14.03 -0.38
N ILE A 55 30.32 14.88 0.38
CA ILE A 55 29.82 14.53 1.71
C ILE A 55 28.86 13.33 1.61
N LEU A 56 27.89 13.38 0.71
CA LEU A 56 26.92 12.28 0.53
C LEU A 56 27.59 10.97 0.08
N TRP A 57 28.58 11.05 -0.81
CA TRP A 57 29.36 9.89 -1.19
C TRP A 57 30.09 9.29 0.01
N ALA A 58 30.76 10.10 0.82
CA ALA A 58 31.48 9.63 2.00
C ALA A 58 30.53 9.01 3.04
N LEU A 59 29.42 9.67 3.34
CA LEU A 59 28.38 9.15 4.24
C LEU A 59 27.81 7.81 3.77
N SER A 60 27.63 7.61 2.46
CA SER A 60 27.13 6.34 1.92
C SER A 60 28.14 5.18 2.04
N ARG A 61 29.44 5.49 2.09
CA ARG A 61 30.54 4.51 2.11
C ARG A 61 31.08 4.24 3.51
N PHE A 62 30.95 5.20 4.42
CA PHE A 62 31.52 5.13 5.76
C PHE A 62 31.17 3.84 6.52
N PRO A 63 29.91 3.34 6.56
CA PRO A 63 29.59 2.13 7.31
C PRO A 63 30.30 0.87 6.77
N SER A 64 30.37 0.74 5.43
CA SER A 64 31.08 -0.38 4.80
C SER A 64 32.58 -0.35 5.07
N MET A 65 33.15 0.85 5.20
CA MET A 65 34.56 1.07 5.47
C MET A 65 34.90 0.88 6.93
N PHE A 66 34.02 1.30 7.85
CA PHE A 66 34.16 1.02 9.28
C PHE A 66 34.21 -0.48 9.56
N LYS A 67 33.36 -1.26 8.86
CA LYS A 67 33.40 -2.73 8.96
C LYS A 67 34.74 -3.34 8.49
N ALA A 68 35.37 -2.76 7.47
CA ALA A 68 36.65 -3.23 6.95
C ALA A 68 37.86 -2.70 7.74
N TYR A 69 37.75 -1.49 8.30
CA TYR A 69 38.82 -0.76 8.98
C TYR A 69 38.25 -0.04 10.22
N PRO A 70 38.16 -0.72 11.38
CA PRO A 70 37.56 -0.15 12.59
C PRO A 70 38.24 1.14 13.09
N GLN A 71 39.50 1.39 12.73
CA GLN A 71 40.22 2.62 13.11
C GLN A 71 39.55 3.89 12.56
N ILE A 72 38.76 3.79 11.47
CA ILE A 72 38.00 4.94 10.94
C ILE A 72 36.92 5.41 11.93
N GLY A 73 36.59 4.60 12.96
CA GLY A 73 35.68 4.95 14.04
C GLY A 73 36.02 6.26 14.75
N GLN A 74 37.30 6.62 14.80
CA GLN A 74 37.74 7.88 15.38
C GLN A 74 37.18 9.11 14.64
N TYR A 75 36.69 8.96 13.40
CA TYR A 75 36.11 10.05 12.60
C TYR A 75 34.58 10.13 12.67
N VAL A 76 33.93 9.30 13.49
CA VAL A 76 32.46 9.33 13.64
C VAL A 76 31.96 10.69 14.13
N TYR A 77 32.73 11.42 14.94
CA TYR A 77 32.37 12.78 15.38
C TYR A 77 32.16 13.75 14.20
N LEU A 78 32.85 13.56 13.07
CA LEU A 78 32.65 14.39 11.87
C LEU A 78 31.25 14.17 11.28
N ILE A 79 30.69 12.97 11.42
CA ILE A 79 29.32 12.67 10.99
C ILE A 79 28.32 13.38 11.91
N PHE A 80 28.57 13.41 13.21
CA PHE A 80 27.70 14.08 14.18
C PHE A 80 27.61 15.59 13.95
N GLN A 81 28.72 16.24 13.59
CA GLN A 81 28.71 17.65 13.21
C GLN A 81 27.76 17.96 12.04
N LEU A 82 27.53 16.99 11.15
CA LEU A 82 26.63 17.14 10.00
C LEU A 82 25.14 17.06 10.38
N PHE A 83 24.79 16.68 11.61
CA PHE A 83 23.41 16.78 12.11
C PHE A 83 22.92 18.22 12.23
N SER A 84 23.83 19.17 12.37
CA SER A 84 23.54 20.61 12.44
C SER A 84 23.71 21.31 11.09
N SER A 85 23.79 20.55 9.99
CA SER A 85 23.93 21.12 8.65
C SER A 85 22.67 21.87 8.22
N ASN A 86 22.82 23.05 7.63
CA ASN A 86 21.71 23.77 7.00
C ASN A 86 21.15 23.05 5.74
N ASN A 87 21.87 22.04 5.23
CA ASN A 87 21.44 21.25 4.08
C ASN A 87 20.79 19.94 4.53
N GLN A 88 19.47 19.85 4.35
CA GLN A 88 18.66 18.71 4.78
C GLN A 88 19.06 17.39 4.10
N PHE A 89 19.64 17.40 2.89
CA PHE A 89 20.17 16.18 2.27
C PHE A 89 21.39 15.66 3.02
N ILE A 90 22.27 16.56 3.47
CA ILE A 90 23.47 16.19 4.25
C ILE A 90 23.06 15.67 5.63
N GLU A 91 22.17 16.38 6.32
CA GLU A 91 21.63 15.96 7.62
C GLU A 91 20.95 14.58 7.52
N TYR A 92 20.10 14.37 6.49
CA TYR A 92 19.46 13.08 6.22
C TYR A 92 20.49 11.98 5.88
N GLY A 93 21.52 12.31 5.10
CA GLY A 93 22.62 11.40 4.79
C GLY A 93 23.39 10.98 6.04
N ALA A 94 23.63 11.91 6.96
CA ALA A 94 24.37 11.69 8.19
C ALA A 94 23.60 10.73 9.11
N ILE A 95 22.29 10.93 9.30
CA ILE A 95 21.49 10.02 10.11
C ILE A 95 21.34 8.63 9.47
N CYS A 96 21.23 8.55 8.14
CA CYS A 96 21.26 7.26 7.43
C CYS A 96 22.59 6.52 7.62
N CYS A 97 23.71 7.26 7.64
CA CYS A 97 25.02 6.70 7.95
C CYS A 97 25.06 6.14 9.38
N CYS A 98 24.65 6.92 10.38
CA CYS A 98 24.59 6.47 11.77
C CYS A 98 23.66 5.26 11.96
N MET A 99 22.52 5.21 11.29
CA MET A 99 21.61 4.07 11.34
C MET A 99 22.24 2.80 10.76
N ASN A 100 23.07 2.92 9.72
CA ASN A 100 23.81 1.79 9.15
C ASN A 100 24.99 1.36 10.03
N LEU A 101 25.63 2.31 10.74
CA LEU A 101 26.61 2.00 11.76
C LEU A 101 25.97 1.28 12.95
N ALA A 102 24.79 1.71 13.40
CA ALA A 102 24.06 1.12 14.51
C ALA A 102 23.78 -0.38 14.32
N LYS A 103 23.49 -0.79 13.07
CA LYS A 103 23.26 -2.19 12.67
C LYS A 103 24.48 -3.09 12.80
N LEU A 104 25.67 -2.54 12.98
CA LEU A 104 26.89 -3.33 13.21
C LEU A 104 26.96 -3.87 14.65
N ASN A 105 26.06 -3.43 15.54
CA ASN A 105 25.93 -3.89 16.93
C ASN A 105 27.21 -3.76 17.77
N ASP A 106 28.04 -2.75 17.48
CA ASP A 106 29.18 -2.39 18.33
C ASP A 106 28.69 -1.60 19.54
N PHE A 107 28.94 -2.12 20.75
CA PHE A 107 28.42 -1.55 21.99
C PHE A 107 28.90 -0.12 22.24
N ASN A 108 30.20 0.14 22.10
CA ASN A 108 30.79 1.45 22.39
C ASN A 108 30.32 2.49 21.36
N LEU A 109 30.31 2.12 20.07
CA LEU A 109 29.85 2.99 19.00
C LEU A 109 28.36 3.33 19.17
N ASN A 110 27.51 2.34 19.44
CA ASN A 110 26.09 2.56 19.61
C ASN A 110 25.78 3.44 20.82
N GLN A 111 26.58 3.34 21.89
CA GLN A 111 26.43 4.20 23.07
C GLN A 111 26.75 5.66 22.74
N ILE A 112 27.84 5.90 22.01
CA ILE A 112 28.24 7.24 21.55
C ILE A 112 27.15 7.81 20.63
N ILE A 113 26.69 7.04 19.64
CA ILE A 113 25.61 7.44 18.71
C ILE A 113 24.34 7.79 19.50
N LEU A 114 23.96 6.97 20.49
CA LEU A 114 22.77 7.19 21.29
C LEU A 114 22.85 8.52 22.06
N LEU A 115 23.96 8.77 22.76
CA LEU A 115 24.13 10.00 23.55
C LEU A 115 24.09 11.26 22.68
N GLU A 116 24.73 11.22 21.50
CA GLU A 116 24.70 12.34 20.56
C GLU A 116 23.28 12.60 20.03
N LEU A 117 22.56 11.54 19.68
CA LEU A 117 21.18 11.66 19.21
C LEU A 117 20.25 12.22 20.28
N LEU A 118 20.42 11.83 21.56
CA LEU A 118 19.64 12.36 22.68
C LEU A 118 19.80 13.88 22.81
N GLN A 119 21.00 14.42 22.58
CA GLN A 119 21.22 15.86 22.56
C GLN A 119 20.56 16.51 21.33
N ARG A 120 20.71 15.90 20.15
CA ARG A 120 20.15 16.44 18.91
C ARG A 120 18.63 16.53 18.91
N VAL A 121 17.92 15.52 19.43
CA VAL A 121 16.44 15.50 19.46
C VAL A 121 15.84 16.57 20.36
N LEU A 122 16.59 17.09 21.33
CA LEU A 122 16.17 18.22 22.17
C LEU A 122 16.16 19.54 21.40
N VAL A 123 16.89 19.63 20.28
CA VAL A 123 16.94 20.78 19.38
C VAL A 123 15.98 20.59 18.20
N PHE A 124 16.00 19.41 17.57
CA PHE A 124 15.16 19.12 16.41
C PHE A 124 14.66 17.65 16.42
N PRO A 125 13.41 17.41 16.83
CA PRO A 125 12.86 16.05 16.97
C PRO A 125 12.35 15.50 15.62
N ALA A 126 13.25 15.00 14.78
CA ALA A 126 12.92 14.34 13.52
C ALA A 126 12.65 12.84 13.67
N VAL A 127 11.74 12.29 12.86
CA VAL A 127 11.41 10.85 12.87
C VAL A 127 12.66 9.98 12.70
N GLU A 128 13.54 10.36 11.77
CA GLU A 128 14.74 9.60 11.42
C GLU A 128 15.72 9.46 12.61
N TYR A 129 15.78 10.45 13.51
CA TYR A 129 16.59 10.36 14.72
C TYR A 129 16.06 9.28 15.67
N PHE A 130 14.75 9.24 15.88
CA PHE A 130 14.15 8.23 16.76
C PHE A 130 14.25 6.81 16.19
N GLU A 131 14.19 6.63 14.87
CA GLU A 131 14.48 5.32 14.25
C GLU A 131 15.92 4.84 14.52
N CYS A 132 16.88 5.78 14.50
CA CYS A 132 18.26 5.46 14.85
C CYS A 132 18.41 5.18 16.36
N ILE A 133 17.79 6.00 17.24
CA ILE A 133 17.75 5.75 18.69
C ILE A 133 17.18 4.37 18.98
N LYS A 134 16.05 4.00 18.36
CA LYS A 134 15.41 2.69 18.49
C LYS A 134 16.36 1.54 18.11
N SER A 135 17.23 1.75 17.13
CA SER A 135 18.25 0.77 16.73
C SER A 135 19.39 0.64 17.75
N CYS A 136 19.69 1.70 18.50
CA CYS A 136 20.72 1.70 19.55
C CYS A 136 20.17 1.36 20.94
N ILE A 137 18.86 1.47 21.19
CA ILE A 137 18.32 1.46 22.56
C ILE A 137 18.51 0.13 23.30
N SER A 138 18.67 -0.98 22.58
CA SER A 138 18.83 -2.31 23.17
C SER A 138 20.12 -2.46 24.01
N ILE A 139 21.10 -1.57 23.82
CA ILE A 139 22.34 -1.56 24.61
C ILE A 139 22.26 -0.63 25.85
N ALA A 140 21.15 0.09 26.04
CA ALA A 140 21.03 1.05 27.13
C ALA A 140 20.98 0.33 28.49
N THR A 141 21.95 0.63 29.35
CA THR A 141 21.98 0.16 30.74
C THR A 141 20.96 0.92 31.59
N PRO A 142 20.57 0.40 32.78
CA PRO A 142 19.71 1.13 33.71
C PRO A 142 20.22 2.53 34.06
N SER A 143 21.54 2.73 34.13
CA SER A 143 22.16 4.05 34.32
C SER A 143 21.93 4.99 33.14
N ILE A 144 22.17 4.55 31.90
CA ILE A 144 21.90 5.37 30.70
C ILE A 144 20.41 5.75 30.63
N ILE A 145 19.53 4.82 31.01
CA ILE A 145 18.09 5.08 31.02
C ILE A 145 17.73 6.14 32.07
N SER A 146 18.22 5.98 33.30
CA SER A 146 17.98 6.90 34.42
C SER A 146 18.56 8.28 34.19
N ASP A 147 19.80 8.35 33.71
CA ASP A 147 20.63 9.56 33.75
C ASP A 147 20.58 10.37 32.45
N ASN A 148 20.24 9.72 31.32
CA ASN A 148 20.17 10.36 30.02
C ASN A 148 18.76 10.28 29.40
N ILE A 149 18.21 9.07 29.23
CA ILE A 149 16.96 8.90 28.46
C ILE A 149 15.76 9.50 29.17
N LEU A 150 15.53 9.18 30.45
CA LEU A 150 14.38 9.70 31.20
C LEU A 150 14.40 11.23 31.36
N PRO A 151 15.55 11.88 31.66
CA PRO A 151 15.66 13.34 31.62
C PRO A 151 15.34 13.92 30.24
N THR A 152 15.88 13.35 29.16
CA THR A 152 15.55 13.78 27.79
C THR A 152 14.05 13.68 27.52
N ILE A 153 13.40 12.58 27.90
CA ILE A 153 11.94 12.42 27.73
C ILE A 153 11.18 13.50 28.51
N LYS A 154 11.54 13.74 29.78
CA LYS A 154 10.90 14.80 30.60
C LYS A 154 11.03 16.18 29.96
N GLU A 155 12.21 16.50 29.44
CA GLU A 155 12.47 17.77 28.75
C GLU A 155 11.71 17.87 27.42
N LEU A 156 11.59 16.78 26.66
CA LEU A 156 10.78 16.78 25.44
C LEU A 156 9.29 17.01 25.75
N ILE A 157 8.78 16.47 26.86
CA ILE A 157 7.38 16.64 27.29
C ILE A 157 7.08 18.09 27.68
N SER A 158 8.03 18.82 28.26
CA SER A 158 7.85 20.22 28.68
C SER A 158 8.04 21.25 27.56
N LYS A 159 8.41 20.81 26.35
CA LYS A 159 8.63 21.67 25.17
C LYS A 159 7.37 21.76 24.28
N SER A 160 7.57 22.19 23.02
CA SER A 160 6.49 22.35 22.03
C SER A 160 5.80 21.03 21.68
N GLU A 161 4.64 21.12 21.02
CA GLU A 161 3.86 19.96 20.59
C GLU A 161 4.69 18.94 19.79
N SER A 162 5.54 19.41 18.87
CA SER A 162 6.41 18.54 18.08
C SER A 162 7.36 17.70 18.94
N HIS A 163 7.87 18.26 20.05
CA HIS A 163 8.69 17.53 21.02
C HIS A 163 7.85 16.56 21.85
N GLN A 164 6.61 16.92 22.21
CA GLN A 164 5.68 16.02 22.91
C GLN A 164 5.30 14.80 22.05
N TYR A 165 5.06 14.98 20.75
CA TYR A 165 4.89 13.86 19.80
C TYR A 165 6.12 12.96 19.76
N ALA A 166 7.32 13.55 19.78
CA ALA A 166 8.57 12.82 19.81
C ALA A 166 8.79 12.05 21.13
N ALA A 167 8.51 12.67 22.28
CA ALA A 167 8.53 12.00 23.58
C ALA A 167 7.57 10.81 23.60
N GLY A 168 6.35 11.00 23.12
CA GLY A 168 5.34 9.95 22.99
C GLY A 168 5.85 8.79 22.13
N TYR A 169 6.45 9.08 20.97
CA TYR A 169 7.04 8.05 20.11
C TYR A 169 8.18 7.30 20.81
N PHE A 170 9.10 8.02 21.48
CA PHE A 170 10.22 7.44 22.20
C PHE A 170 9.75 6.46 23.29
N LEU A 171 8.73 6.85 24.05
CA LEU A 171 8.15 6.00 25.09
C LEU A 171 7.65 4.66 24.53
N THR A 172 7.11 4.61 23.30
CA THR A 172 6.58 3.35 22.73
C THR A 172 7.59 2.21 22.56
N PHE A 173 8.90 2.50 22.60
CA PHE A 173 9.96 1.49 22.43
C PHE A 173 11.02 1.51 23.53
N LEU A 174 10.72 2.14 24.68
CA LEU A 174 11.61 2.18 25.83
C LEU A 174 11.78 0.78 26.45
N PRO A 175 12.99 0.35 26.87
CA PRO A 175 13.20 -0.90 27.59
C PRO A 175 12.68 -0.79 29.04
N TYR A 176 11.40 -1.09 29.25
CA TYR A 176 10.71 -0.94 30.54
C TYR A 176 11.22 -1.84 31.67
N SER A 177 12.03 -2.87 31.37
CA SER A 177 12.64 -3.74 32.39
C SER A 177 13.52 -3.02 33.41
N ALA A 178 14.01 -1.83 33.07
CA ALA A 178 14.91 -1.03 33.91
C ALA A 178 14.27 0.29 34.38
N VAL A 179 12.94 0.44 34.24
CA VAL A 179 12.23 1.70 34.49
C VAL A 179 11.18 1.49 35.59
N ASN A 180 11.11 2.43 36.54
CA ASN A 180 9.97 2.48 37.46
C ASN A 180 8.73 3.00 36.71
N VAL A 181 7.85 2.08 36.31
CA VAL A 181 6.66 2.38 35.50
C VAL A 181 5.71 3.36 36.20
N SER A 182 5.53 3.26 37.52
CA SER A 182 4.60 4.10 38.27
C SER A 182 4.98 5.58 38.24
N SER A 183 6.27 5.90 38.38
CA SER A 183 6.74 7.29 38.30
C SER A 183 6.67 7.84 36.87
N LEU A 184 6.85 6.97 35.87
CA LEU A 184 6.77 7.36 34.47
C LEU A 184 5.34 7.69 34.03
N ILE A 185 4.35 7.00 34.58
CA ILE A 185 2.94 7.26 34.27
C ILE A 185 2.49 8.65 34.73
N ALA A 186 2.91 9.07 35.92
CA ALA A 186 2.63 10.42 36.40
C ALA A 186 3.18 11.49 35.44
N ILE A 187 4.33 11.24 34.81
CA ILE A 187 4.93 12.14 33.81
C ILE A 187 4.12 12.12 32.51
N ILE A 188 3.75 10.92 32.03
CA ILE A 188 2.96 10.74 30.80
C ILE A 188 1.61 11.45 30.89
N LEU A 189 0.97 11.37 32.06
CA LEU A 189 -0.36 11.92 32.29
C LEU A 189 -0.40 13.46 32.28
N ASN A 190 0.76 14.13 32.26
CA ASN A 190 0.85 15.59 32.14
C ASN A 190 0.71 16.11 30.70
N SER A 191 0.68 15.24 29.68
CA SER A 191 0.57 15.66 28.27
C SER A 191 -0.65 15.03 27.59
N SER A 192 -1.60 15.88 27.20
CA SER A 192 -2.76 15.46 26.40
C SER A 192 -2.36 14.90 25.03
N ILE A 193 -1.27 15.40 24.43
CA ILE A 193 -0.75 14.90 23.15
C ILE A 193 -0.30 13.44 23.28
N ILE A 194 0.45 13.13 24.35
CA ILE A 194 0.90 11.76 24.59
C ILE A 194 -0.29 10.85 24.91
N ILE A 195 -1.21 11.32 25.74
CA ILE A 195 -2.42 10.58 26.10
C ILE A 195 -3.23 10.20 24.85
N ASN A 196 -3.52 11.16 23.99
CA ASN A 196 -4.42 10.96 22.85
C ASN A 196 -3.79 10.19 21.69
N ASN A 197 -2.45 10.18 21.57
CA ASN A 197 -1.77 9.61 20.40
C ASN A 197 -0.91 8.38 20.70
N TYR A 198 -0.39 8.21 21.92
CA TYR A 198 0.64 7.21 22.22
C TYR A 198 0.36 6.34 23.46
N LEU A 199 -0.51 6.77 24.37
CA LEU A 199 -0.72 6.09 25.66
C LEU A 199 -1.07 4.60 25.50
N GLN A 200 -1.93 4.25 24.55
CA GLN A 200 -2.27 2.84 24.27
C GLN A 200 -1.02 2.00 23.99
N ALA A 201 -0.13 2.48 23.12
CA ALA A 201 1.10 1.77 22.75
C ALA A 201 2.09 1.72 23.93
N ILE A 202 2.20 2.83 24.67
CA ILE A 202 3.05 2.93 25.85
C ILE A 202 2.61 1.93 26.94
N VAL A 203 1.33 1.92 27.29
CA VAL A 203 0.79 0.98 28.29
C VAL A 203 0.94 -0.46 27.83
N SER A 204 0.76 -0.73 26.53
CA SER A 204 0.98 -2.08 25.96
C SER A 204 2.42 -2.55 26.10
N ALA A 205 3.39 -1.66 25.97
CA ALA A 205 4.80 -1.96 26.19
C ALA A 205 5.17 -2.08 27.68
N MET A 206 4.45 -1.38 28.57
CA MET A 206 4.62 -1.48 30.03
C MET A 206 3.98 -2.73 30.63
N ALA A 207 2.85 -3.19 30.08
CA ALA A 207 2.01 -4.24 30.64
C ALA A 207 2.75 -5.56 30.99
N PRO A 208 3.72 -6.06 30.20
CA PRO A 208 4.49 -7.27 30.55
C PRO A 208 5.30 -7.17 31.85
N TYR A 209 5.53 -5.96 32.35
CA TYR A 209 6.33 -5.69 33.55
C TYR A 209 5.47 -5.32 34.76
N GLN A 210 4.14 -5.50 34.67
CA GLN A 210 3.16 -5.14 35.69
C GLN A 210 2.37 -6.36 36.15
N GLN A 211 1.59 -6.20 37.24
CA GLN A 211 0.67 -7.23 37.72
C GLN A 211 -0.45 -7.47 36.69
N ALA A 212 -1.00 -8.69 36.66
CA ALA A 212 -1.99 -9.08 35.64
C ALA A 212 -3.30 -8.27 35.69
N ASP A 213 -3.67 -7.75 36.87
CA ASP A 213 -4.86 -6.92 37.11
C ASP A 213 -4.62 -5.42 36.89
N TRP A 214 -3.36 -5.02 36.69
CA TRP A 214 -2.97 -3.64 36.52
C TRP A 214 -3.71 -2.93 35.36
N PRO A 215 -3.74 -3.49 34.13
CA PRO A 215 -4.41 -2.80 33.03
C PRO A 215 -5.95 -2.80 33.14
N THR A 216 -6.54 -3.71 33.91
CA THR A 216 -8.00 -3.95 33.93
C THR A 216 -8.71 -3.35 35.15
N ASN A 217 -8.00 -3.16 36.27
CA ASN A 217 -8.57 -2.55 37.47
C ASN A 217 -7.81 -1.30 37.93
N GLN A 218 -6.49 -1.35 37.98
CA GLN A 218 -5.69 -0.26 38.54
C GLN A 218 -5.58 0.94 37.58
N LEU A 219 -5.35 0.70 36.29
CA LEU A 219 -5.33 1.79 35.30
C LEU A 219 -6.68 2.50 35.15
N PRO A 220 -7.83 1.81 35.02
CA PRO A 220 -9.12 2.48 34.97
C PRO A 220 -9.40 3.35 36.21
N SER A 221 -9.01 2.91 37.41
CA SER A 221 -9.20 3.71 38.63
C SER A 221 -8.28 4.94 38.69
N ILE A 222 -7.07 4.87 38.14
CA ILE A 222 -6.16 6.03 37.98
C ILE A 222 -6.69 6.99 36.92
N PHE A 223 -7.20 6.48 35.80
CA PHE A 223 -7.63 7.30 34.67
C PHE A 223 -8.97 7.99 34.91
N LEU A 224 -9.88 7.41 35.69
CA LEU A 224 -11.23 7.94 35.87
C LEU A 224 -11.26 9.36 36.48
N PRO A 225 -10.54 9.67 37.58
CA PRO A 225 -10.46 11.03 38.10
C PRO A 225 -9.87 12.03 37.10
N ILE A 226 -8.88 11.60 36.31
CA ILE A 226 -8.22 12.45 35.31
C ILE A 226 -9.17 12.77 34.17
N ALA A 227 -9.86 11.75 33.63
CA ALA A 227 -10.85 11.89 32.57
C ALA A 227 -12.03 12.78 32.99
N ASN A 228 -12.43 12.72 34.27
CA ASN A 228 -13.47 13.61 34.81
C ASN A 228 -13.00 15.06 34.88
N SER A 229 -11.74 15.31 35.28
CA SER A 229 -11.19 16.65 35.42
C SER A 229 -10.68 17.27 34.10
N HIS A 230 -10.36 16.45 33.09
CA HIS A 230 -9.70 16.88 31.85
C HIS A 230 -10.41 16.26 30.63
N GLU A 231 -11.41 16.97 30.10
CA GLU A 231 -12.26 16.45 29.02
C GLU A 231 -11.48 16.10 27.76
N ASN A 232 -10.48 16.93 27.41
CA ASN A 232 -9.62 16.76 26.23
C ASN A 232 -8.71 15.52 26.29
N MET A 233 -8.63 14.81 27.41
CA MET A 233 -7.87 13.56 27.58
C MET A 233 -8.75 12.31 27.51
N ARG A 234 -10.09 12.46 27.57
CA ARG A 234 -11.03 11.33 27.65
C ARG A 234 -10.87 10.34 26.51
N GLU A 235 -10.68 10.82 25.28
CA GLU A 235 -10.49 9.99 24.09
C GLU A 235 -9.29 9.02 24.24
N GLY A 236 -8.10 9.55 24.56
CA GLY A 236 -6.88 8.74 24.69
C GLY A 236 -6.94 7.75 25.85
N LEU A 237 -7.48 8.19 27.00
CA LEU A 237 -7.66 7.33 28.16
C LEU A 237 -8.64 6.19 27.87
N LEU A 238 -9.77 6.50 27.23
CA LEU A 238 -10.78 5.50 26.87
C LEU A 238 -10.23 4.47 25.87
N LYS A 239 -9.57 4.91 24.79
CA LYS A 239 -8.92 4.00 23.83
C LYS A 239 -7.98 3.03 24.53
N THR A 240 -7.21 3.55 25.48
CA THR A 240 -6.26 2.73 26.26
C THR A 240 -7.00 1.69 27.09
N VAL A 241 -8.03 2.07 27.86
CA VAL A 241 -8.81 1.14 28.69
C VAL A 241 -9.50 0.06 27.85
N LEU A 242 -10.14 0.43 26.75
CA LEU A 242 -10.87 -0.52 25.90
C LEU A 242 -9.94 -1.49 25.15
N ASN A 243 -8.71 -1.08 24.82
CA ASN A 243 -7.75 -1.97 24.19
C ASN A 243 -7.33 -3.15 25.07
N PHE A 244 -7.34 -2.99 26.40
CA PHE A 244 -7.07 -4.10 27.33
C PHE A 244 -8.32 -4.92 27.67
N ALA A 245 -9.50 -4.36 27.44
CA ALA A 245 -10.76 -5.10 27.51
C ALA A 245 -10.83 -6.20 26.45
N ASP A 246 -10.18 -6.04 25.29
CA ASP A 246 -10.14 -7.08 24.24
C ASP A 246 -9.33 -8.32 24.67
N ILE A 247 -8.35 -8.13 25.57
CA ILE A 247 -7.39 -9.18 25.98
C ILE A 247 -7.90 -9.97 27.19
N THR A 248 -8.76 -9.37 28.01
CA THR A 248 -9.21 -9.93 29.28
C THR A 248 -10.73 -9.76 29.40
N ALA A 249 -11.43 -10.72 29.99
CA ALA A 249 -12.87 -10.56 30.24
C ALA A 249 -13.11 -9.25 31.01
N MET A 250 -14.08 -8.44 30.57
CA MET A 250 -14.35 -7.09 31.07
C MET A 250 -14.52 -7.10 32.58
N GLN A 251 -13.47 -6.67 33.29
CA GLN A 251 -13.46 -6.62 34.75
C GLN A 251 -14.23 -5.40 35.25
N PHE A 252 -14.53 -5.36 36.55
CA PHE A 252 -15.33 -4.31 37.16
C PHE A 252 -14.77 -2.89 36.88
N GLY A 253 -13.45 -2.70 36.96
CA GLY A 253 -12.81 -1.42 36.69
C GLY A 253 -13.06 -0.92 35.27
N THR A 254 -12.77 -1.75 34.27
CA THR A 254 -13.06 -1.48 32.85
C THR A 254 -14.54 -1.24 32.58
N TYR A 255 -15.43 -2.06 33.16
CA TYR A 255 -16.88 -1.93 32.98
C TYR A 255 -17.41 -0.59 33.51
N SER A 256 -17.03 -0.23 34.74
CA SER A 256 -17.41 1.04 35.37
C SER A 256 -16.89 2.27 34.60
N PHE A 257 -15.63 2.22 34.15
CA PHE A 257 -15.06 3.25 33.30
C PHE A 257 -15.83 3.41 31.99
N THR A 258 -16.20 2.29 31.36
CA THR A 258 -16.94 2.29 30.09
C THR A 258 -18.36 2.84 30.25
N LEU A 259 -19.07 2.49 31.32
CA LEU A 259 -20.38 3.07 31.63
C LEU A 259 -20.31 4.59 31.80
N THR A 260 -19.28 5.08 32.49
CA THR A 260 -19.05 6.53 32.65
C THR A 260 -18.73 7.17 31.29
N ALA A 261 -17.96 6.50 30.43
CA ALA A 261 -17.66 6.98 29.09
C ALA A 261 -18.90 7.09 28.19
N PHE A 262 -19.89 6.19 28.32
CA PHE A 262 -21.18 6.35 27.63
C PHE A 262 -21.91 7.63 28.06
N GLN A 263 -21.78 8.06 29.31
CA GLN A 263 -22.34 9.34 29.77
C GLN A 263 -21.59 10.53 29.15
N TRP A 264 -20.25 10.47 29.07
CA TRP A 264 -19.46 11.49 28.37
C TRP A 264 -19.82 11.61 26.89
N ALA A 265 -20.08 10.48 26.22
CA ALA A 265 -20.48 10.44 24.80
C ALA A 265 -21.82 11.14 24.50
N LEU A 266 -22.62 11.44 25.53
CA LEU A 266 -23.82 12.26 25.38
C LEU A 266 -23.48 13.71 24.98
N ASN A 267 -22.28 14.20 25.31
CA ASN A 267 -21.86 15.57 24.99
C ASN A 267 -20.56 15.63 24.16
N ASP A 268 -19.80 14.54 24.08
CA ASP A 268 -18.53 14.47 23.36
C ASP A 268 -18.58 13.41 22.24
N GLU A 269 -18.60 13.87 20.98
CA GLU A 269 -18.62 13.00 19.81
C GLU A 269 -17.34 12.16 19.65
N ASN A 270 -16.18 12.66 20.09
CA ASN A 270 -14.91 11.94 19.99
C ASN A 270 -14.89 10.73 20.93
N VAL A 271 -15.43 10.89 22.14
CA VAL A 271 -15.67 9.77 23.04
C VAL A 271 -16.68 8.79 22.44
N GLY A 272 -17.77 9.31 21.88
CA GLY A 272 -18.79 8.50 21.23
C GLY A 272 -18.25 7.62 20.11
N ILE A 273 -17.46 8.18 19.20
CA ILE A 273 -16.90 7.40 18.08
C ILE A 273 -15.89 6.36 18.55
N VAL A 274 -15.12 6.60 19.62
CA VAL A 274 -14.25 5.59 20.21
C VAL A 274 -15.04 4.41 20.75
N LEU A 275 -16.14 4.65 21.47
CA LEU A 275 -17.00 3.56 21.96
C LEU A 275 -17.53 2.71 20.80
N VAL A 276 -17.88 3.35 19.68
CA VAL A 276 -18.33 2.64 18.48
C VAL A 276 -17.18 1.91 17.78
N GLU A 277 -15.98 2.46 17.71
CA GLU A 277 -14.78 1.79 17.20
C GLU A 277 -14.46 0.49 17.96
N PHE A 278 -14.74 0.46 19.27
CA PHE A 278 -14.54 -0.71 20.14
C PHE A 278 -15.82 -1.54 20.35
N CYS A 279 -16.86 -1.33 19.55
CA CYS A 279 -18.15 -2.01 19.73
C CYS A 279 -18.05 -3.54 19.65
N ASP A 280 -17.14 -4.10 18.85
CA ASP A 280 -16.96 -5.55 18.74
C ASP A 280 -16.55 -6.15 20.10
N VAL A 281 -15.65 -5.47 20.83
CA VAL A 281 -15.22 -5.86 22.17
C VAL A 281 -16.37 -5.73 23.16
N LEU A 282 -17.05 -4.58 23.15
CA LEU A 282 -18.15 -4.31 24.08
C LEU A 282 -19.32 -5.27 23.90
N LEU A 283 -19.74 -5.50 22.65
CA LEU A 283 -20.90 -6.33 22.32
C LEU A 283 -20.60 -7.83 22.45
N SER A 284 -19.37 -8.28 22.21
CA SER A 284 -18.99 -9.68 22.39
C SER A 284 -18.96 -10.11 23.86
N GLN A 285 -18.62 -9.20 24.77
CA GLN A 285 -18.48 -9.51 26.20
C GLN A 285 -19.74 -9.18 27.02
N LYS A 286 -20.42 -8.08 26.69
CA LYS A 286 -21.57 -7.52 27.43
C LYS A 286 -22.68 -7.01 26.49
N GLY A 287 -23.00 -7.80 25.47
CA GLY A 287 -23.96 -7.42 24.43
C GLY A 287 -25.34 -6.99 24.93
N SER A 288 -25.90 -7.67 25.93
CA SER A 288 -27.20 -7.29 26.53
C SER A 288 -27.22 -5.88 27.09
N ASP A 289 -26.08 -5.43 27.61
CA ASP A 289 -25.98 -4.20 28.40
C ASP A 289 -25.74 -3.00 27.47
N PHE A 290 -24.96 -3.21 26.40
CA PHE A 290 -24.51 -2.12 25.53
C PHE A 290 -25.22 -2.01 24.18
N VAL A 291 -25.95 -3.04 23.72
CA VAL A 291 -26.49 -3.04 22.34
C VAL A 291 -27.45 -1.88 22.08
N ILE A 292 -28.34 -1.54 23.01
CA ILE A 292 -29.29 -0.44 22.84
C ILE A 292 -28.55 0.89 22.81
N ILE A 293 -27.65 1.11 23.77
CA ILE A 293 -26.86 2.35 23.91
C ILE A 293 -26.00 2.57 22.66
N ILE A 294 -25.34 1.53 22.15
CA ILE A 294 -24.53 1.62 20.92
C ILE A 294 -25.39 1.95 19.71
N LYS A 295 -26.59 1.38 19.56
CA LYS A 295 -27.48 1.73 18.44
C LYS A 295 -27.86 3.20 18.45
N GLU A 296 -28.27 3.72 19.61
CA GLU A 296 -28.62 5.13 19.77
C GLU A 296 -27.44 6.05 19.49
N LEU A 297 -26.25 5.69 20.00
CA LEU A 297 -25.02 6.43 19.80
C LEU A 297 -24.62 6.48 18.31
N VAL A 298 -24.70 5.37 17.58
CA VAL A 298 -24.42 5.34 16.14
C VAL A 298 -25.34 6.29 15.37
N MET A 299 -26.65 6.25 15.67
CA MET A 299 -27.61 7.13 14.99
C MET A 299 -27.36 8.60 15.29
N LYS A 300 -26.97 8.94 16.53
CA LYS A 300 -26.54 10.28 16.90
C LYS A 300 -25.28 10.71 16.13
N LEU A 301 -24.26 9.85 16.05
CA LEU A 301 -23.01 10.16 15.35
C LEU A 301 -23.21 10.33 13.84
N PHE A 302 -24.17 9.63 13.24
CA PHE A 302 -24.56 9.88 11.84
C PHE A 302 -25.17 11.26 11.62
N ALA A 303 -25.86 11.80 12.62
CA ALA A 303 -26.44 13.15 12.60
C ALA A 303 -25.43 14.26 12.97
N SER A 304 -24.18 13.89 13.33
CA SER A 304 -23.11 14.83 13.68
C SER A 304 -22.89 15.88 12.59
N SER A 305 -22.50 17.10 12.97
CA SER A 305 -21.99 18.11 12.03
C SER A 305 -20.50 17.94 11.72
N THR A 306 -19.78 17.13 12.50
CA THR A 306 -18.33 16.94 12.41
C THR A 306 -17.97 15.91 11.34
N PRO A 307 -17.36 16.29 10.20
CA PRO A 307 -17.10 15.35 9.11
C PRO A 307 -16.19 14.19 9.53
N GLN A 308 -15.15 14.47 10.32
CA GLN A 308 -14.19 13.46 10.77
C GLN A 308 -14.85 12.35 11.62
N THR A 309 -15.87 12.70 12.41
CA THR A 309 -16.67 11.72 13.18
C THR A 309 -17.41 10.78 12.23
N LYS A 310 -18.07 11.30 11.20
CA LYS A 310 -18.76 10.48 10.19
C LYS A 310 -17.80 9.58 9.43
N TYR A 311 -16.64 10.11 9.06
CA TYR A 311 -15.63 9.39 8.32
C TYR A 311 -15.08 8.19 9.09
N ARG A 312 -14.80 8.37 10.40
CA ARG A 312 -14.43 7.28 11.30
C ARG A 312 -15.58 6.27 11.43
N LEU A 313 -16.82 6.74 11.58
CA LEU A 313 -18.00 5.87 11.71
C LEU A 313 -18.20 4.96 10.49
N ILE A 314 -18.05 5.51 9.28
CA ILE A 314 -18.15 4.73 8.03
C ILE A 314 -17.09 3.64 7.98
N LYS A 315 -15.85 3.95 8.36
CA LYS A 315 -14.76 2.96 8.42
C LYS A 315 -15.07 1.85 9.42
N THR A 316 -15.55 2.22 10.62
CA THR A 316 -15.94 1.25 11.65
C THR A 316 -17.08 0.34 11.21
N LEU A 317 -18.10 0.90 10.56
CA LEU A 317 -19.21 0.11 10.03
C LEU A 317 -18.76 -0.87 8.96
N ALA A 318 -17.78 -0.49 8.14
CA ALA A 318 -17.23 -1.37 7.13
C ALA A 318 -16.31 -2.47 7.70
N SER A 319 -15.78 -2.31 8.92
CA SER A 319 -14.91 -3.29 9.56
C SER A 319 -15.62 -4.21 10.57
N SER A 320 -16.75 -3.80 11.15
CA SER A 320 -17.42 -4.54 12.23
C SER A 320 -18.70 -5.25 11.78
N LYS A 321 -18.64 -6.58 11.71
CA LYS A 321 -19.83 -7.42 11.44
C LYS A 321 -20.83 -7.40 12.61
N ILE A 322 -20.35 -7.32 13.86
CA ILE A 322 -21.22 -7.33 15.04
C ILE A 322 -22.04 -6.04 15.10
N LEU A 323 -21.42 -4.89 14.83
CA LEU A 323 -22.10 -3.60 14.75
C LEU A 323 -23.18 -3.59 13.67
N VAL A 324 -22.84 -4.05 12.46
CA VAL A 324 -23.79 -4.14 11.35
C VAL A 324 -24.98 -5.05 11.71
N SER A 325 -24.72 -6.17 12.41
CA SER A 325 -25.78 -7.05 12.90
C SER A 325 -26.64 -6.37 13.98
N ALA A 326 -26.03 -5.60 14.87
CA ALA A 326 -26.77 -4.85 15.89
C ALA A 326 -27.69 -3.80 15.25
N LEU A 327 -27.28 -3.19 14.14
CA LEU A 327 -28.01 -2.13 13.44
C LEU A 327 -29.02 -2.63 12.40
N ASP A 328 -29.34 -3.93 12.35
CA ASP A 328 -30.14 -4.54 11.27
C ASP A 328 -31.43 -3.78 10.91
N SER A 329 -32.13 -3.24 11.92
CA SER A 329 -33.36 -2.44 11.74
C SER A 329 -33.12 -1.04 11.17
N GLN A 330 -31.94 -0.44 11.38
CA GLN A 330 -31.57 0.91 10.95
C GLN A 330 -30.77 0.92 9.64
N LEU A 331 -30.30 -0.24 9.14
CA LEU A 331 -29.40 -0.30 7.98
C LEU A 331 -29.95 0.39 6.73
N LYS A 332 -31.26 0.32 6.45
CA LYS A 332 -31.83 1.05 5.30
C LYS A 332 -31.66 2.57 5.43
N GLN A 333 -31.89 3.11 6.62
CA GLN A 333 -31.71 4.54 6.89
C GLN A 333 -30.24 4.91 6.78
N ILE A 334 -29.34 4.11 7.36
CA ILE A 334 -27.89 4.31 7.28
C ILE A 334 -27.43 4.35 5.82
N ILE A 335 -27.79 3.34 5.01
CA ILE A 335 -27.40 3.28 3.59
C ILE A 335 -27.93 4.51 2.83
N LYS A 336 -29.15 4.97 3.13
CA LYS A 336 -29.70 6.19 2.52
C LYS A 336 -28.83 7.40 2.85
N THR A 337 -28.48 7.60 4.13
CA THR A 337 -27.59 8.69 4.56
C THR A 337 -26.23 8.64 3.84
N LEU A 338 -25.66 7.45 3.65
CA LEU A 338 -24.40 7.29 2.90
C LEU A 338 -24.53 7.73 1.43
N SER A 339 -25.65 7.43 0.77
CA SER A 339 -25.87 7.84 -0.62
C SER A 339 -26.09 9.35 -0.80
N GLU A 340 -26.43 10.05 0.28
CA GLU A 340 -26.75 11.48 0.30
C GLU A 340 -25.59 12.32 0.87
N GLU A 341 -24.38 11.75 1.01
CA GLU A 341 -23.22 12.41 1.62
C GLU A 341 -22.76 13.65 0.81
N PRO A 342 -22.86 14.86 1.38
CA PRO A 342 -22.63 16.11 0.64
C PRO A 342 -21.15 16.38 0.35
N THR A 343 -20.23 15.83 1.14
CA THR A 343 -18.80 16.14 1.00
C THR A 343 -18.08 15.16 0.06
N ALA A 344 -17.18 15.68 -0.79
CA ALA A 344 -16.40 14.84 -1.69
C ALA A 344 -15.50 13.85 -0.92
N GLU A 345 -14.90 14.28 0.19
CA GLU A 345 -14.10 13.43 1.07
C GLU A 345 -14.94 12.34 1.73
N GLY A 346 -16.15 12.65 2.22
CA GLY A 346 -17.08 11.65 2.74
C GLY A 346 -17.46 10.61 1.70
N ARG A 347 -17.84 11.03 0.49
CA ARG A 347 -18.14 10.13 -0.63
C ARG A 347 -16.94 9.25 -1.01
N TYR A 348 -15.73 9.82 -1.03
CA TYR A 348 -14.49 9.07 -1.24
C TYR A 348 -14.30 7.98 -0.18
N ILE A 349 -14.53 8.29 1.10
CA ILE A 349 -14.43 7.34 2.20
C ILE A 349 -15.48 6.23 2.10
N ILE A 350 -16.70 6.56 1.67
CA ILE A 350 -17.77 5.57 1.45
C ILE A 350 -17.37 4.58 0.37
N ILE A 351 -16.91 5.06 -0.79
CA ILE A 351 -16.60 4.20 -1.94
C ILE A 351 -15.35 3.35 -1.67
N THR A 352 -14.34 3.89 -1.00
CA THR A 352 -13.14 3.13 -0.61
C THR A 352 -13.46 2.00 0.39
N ASN A 353 -14.46 2.18 1.25
CA ASN A 353 -14.88 1.19 2.24
C ASN A 353 -16.05 0.31 1.77
N PHE A 354 -16.69 0.63 0.64
CA PHE A 354 -17.82 -0.11 0.08
C PHE A 354 -17.55 -1.62 -0.02
N PRO A 355 -16.37 -2.09 -0.47
CA PRO A 355 -16.18 -3.53 -0.65
C PRO A 355 -16.12 -4.32 0.65
N ASN A 356 -15.64 -3.70 1.73
CA ASN A 356 -15.70 -4.29 3.05
C ASN A 356 -17.16 -4.30 3.55
N LEU A 357 -17.86 -3.17 3.42
CA LEU A 357 -19.25 -3.04 3.86
C LEU A 357 -20.19 -4.04 3.18
N ILE A 358 -20.13 -4.19 1.85
CA ILE A 358 -20.98 -5.14 1.10
C ILE A 358 -20.69 -6.61 1.49
N SER A 359 -19.46 -6.91 1.92
CA SER A 359 -19.08 -8.27 2.32
C SER A 359 -19.71 -8.69 3.65
N ILE A 360 -19.87 -7.75 4.59
CA ILE A 360 -20.40 -8.00 5.94
C ILE A 360 -21.89 -7.69 6.08
N ILE A 361 -22.47 -6.88 5.20
CA ILE A 361 -23.88 -6.51 5.28
C ILE A 361 -24.81 -7.72 5.00
N PRO A 362 -25.94 -7.85 5.73
CA PRO A 362 -26.93 -8.88 5.45
C PRO A 362 -27.37 -8.91 3.99
N THR A 363 -27.55 -10.11 3.44
CA THR A 363 -27.85 -10.33 2.02
C THR A 363 -29.08 -9.55 1.54
N LYS A 364 -30.11 -9.43 2.39
CA LYS A 364 -31.33 -8.65 2.12
C LYS A 364 -31.11 -7.15 1.85
N TYR A 365 -29.94 -6.58 2.20
CA TYR A 365 -29.61 -5.17 1.98
C TYR A 365 -28.56 -4.95 0.89
N ARG A 366 -27.95 -6.01 0.34
CA ARG A 366 -26.84 -5.88 -0.62
C ARG A 366 -27.24 -5.15 -1.89
N ASP A 367 -28.43 -5.44 -2.42
CA ASP A 367 -28.89 -4.79 -3.64
C ASP A 367 -29.20 -3.31 -3.39
N TYR A 368 -29.79 -2.98 -2.24
CA TYR A 368 -30.04 -1.58 -1.84
C TYR A 368 -28.73 -0.79 -1.67
N LEU A 369 -27.73 -1.38 -1.00
CA LEU A 369 -26.39 -0.79 -0.89
C LEU A 369 -25.70 -0.66 -2.25
N THR A 370 -25.84 -1.63 -3.15
CA THR A 370 -25.26 -1.54 -4.50
C THR A 370 -25.93 -0.42 -5.31
N GLN A 371 -27.26 -0.27 -5.23
CA GLN A 371 -27.99 0.82 -5.87
C GLN A 371 -27.57 2.19 -5.35
N SER A 372 -27.20 2.27 -4.07
CA SER A 372 -26.69 3.47 -3.42
C SER A 372 -25.38 4.00 -4.03
N LEU A 373 -24.67 3.21 -4.84
CA LEU A 373 -23.48 3.68 -5.58
C LEU A 373 -23.81 4.48 -6.84
N THR A 374 -25.03 4.34 -7.38
CA THR A 374 -25.42 4.94 -8.66
C THR A 374 -25.17 6.44 -8.75
N PRO A 375 -25.46 7.25 -7.70
CA PRO A 375 -25.19 8.69 -7.72
C PRO A 375 -23.72 9.05 -7.92
N PHE A 376 -22.79 8.23 -7.41
CA PHE A 376 -21.34 8.52 -7.46
C PHE A 376 -20.75 8.41 -8.87
N PHE A 377 -21.43 7.77 -9.83
CA PHE A 377 -21.02 7.78 -11.23
C PHE A 377 -21.26 9.12 -11.94
N ASN A 378 -22.03 10.01 -11.32
CA ASN A 378 -22.28 11.37 -11.80
C ASN A 378 -21.54 12.42 -10.94
N ASP A 379 -20.55 12.00 -10.16
CA ASP A 379 -19.81 12.91 -9.29
C ASP A 379 -18.98 13.91 -10.11
N THR A 380 -18.71 15.07 -9.52
CA THR A 380 -17.80 16.06 -10.12
C THR A 380 -16.34 15.78 -9.77
N ASP A 381 -16.07 15.06 -8.68
CA ASP A 381 -14.71 14.75 -8.22
C ASP A 381 -14.09 13.59 -9.00
N GLN A 382 -12.90 13.82 -9.58
CA GLN A 382 -12.18 12.81 -10.35
C GLN A 382 -11.63 11.67 -9.48
N ASN A 383 -11.26 11.94 -8.23
CA ASN A 383 -10.76 10.93 -7.31
C ASN A 383 -11.85 9.90 -7.00
N ILE A 384 -13.09 10.35 -6.85
CA ILE A 384 -14.26 9.48 -6.67
C ILE A 384 -14.40 8.52 -7.86
N HIS A 385 -14.30 9.05 -9.09
CA HIS A 385 -14.32 8.19 -10.27
C HIS A 385 -13.17 7.21 -10.32
N PHE A 386 -11.94 7.61 -9.98
CA PHE A 386 -10.79 6.68 -9.98
C PHE A 386 -10.96 5.55 -8.97
N VAL A 387 -11.55 5.81 -7.81
CA VAL A 387 -11.87 4.75 -6.83
C VAL A 387 -13.00 3.86 -7.34
N LEU A 388 -14.06 4.42 -7.93
CA LEU A 388 -15.12 3.63 -8.59
C LEU A 388 -14.53 2.73 -9.67
N LEU A 389 -13.49 3.20 -10.36
CA LEU A 389 -12.79 2.44 -11.38
C LEU A 389 -11.71 1.49 -10.81
N SER A 390 -11.89 1.02 -9.58
CA SER A 390 -11.03 0.02 -8.93
C SER A 390 -11.58 -1.39 -9.13
N PRO A 391 -10.73 -2.37 -9.51
CA PRO A 391 -11.11 -3.80 -9.56
C PRO A 391 -11.65 -4.34 -8.24
N TYR A 392 -11.26 -3.71 -7.11
CA TYR A 392 -11.65 -4.14 -5.78
C TYR A 392 -13.18 -4.09 -5.56
N ILE A 393 -13.86 -3.12 -6.16
CA ILE A 393 -15.32 -2.99 -6.06
C ILE A 393 -16.02 -4.11 -6.84
N ILE A 394 -15.56 -4.43 -8.05
CA ILE A 394 -16.16 -5.51 -8.85
C ILE A 394 -15.99 -6.88 -8.20
N ASN A 395 -14.85 -7.14 -7.57
CA ASN A 395 -14.54 -8.47 -7.01
C ASN A 395 -15.49 -8.92 -5.89
N VAL A 396 -16.19 -7.99 -5.24
CA VAL A 396 -17.14 -8.26 -4.16
C VAL A 396 -18.59 -8.29 -4.64
N LEU A 397 -18.86 -7.90 -5.90
CA LEU A 397 -20.19 -7.91 -6.48
C LEU A 397 -20.51 -9.28 -7.08
N GLY A 398 -21.77 -9.69 -6.97
CA GLY A 398 -22.30 -10.82 -7.75
C GLY A 398 -22.31 -10.51 -9.26
N LEU A 399 -22.56 -11.53 -10.08
CA LEU A 399 -22.57 -11.40 -11.55
C LEU A 399 -23.53 -10.30 -12.04
N SER A 400 -24.79 -10.32 -11.59
CA SER A 400 -25.82 -9.35 -11.98
C SER A 400 -25.41 -7.91 -11.62
N ASN A 401 -24.95 -7.71 -10.39
CA ASN A 401 -24.52 -6.41 -9.88
C ASN A 401 -23.25 -5.93 -10.58
N SER A 402 -22.33 -6.82 -10.95
CA SER A 402 -21.15 -6.48 -11.74
C SER A 402 -21.52 -5.99 -13.14
N ILE A 403 -22.49 -6.63 -13.80
CA ILE A 403 -22.98 -6.21 -15.11
C ILE A 403 -23.61 -4.81 -15.02
N ASN A 404 -24.49 -4.60 -14.04
CA ASN A 404 -25.14 -3.29 -13.83
C ASN A 404 -24.12 -2.20 -13.51
N PHE A 405 -23.13 -2.49 -12.66
CA PHE A 405 -22.03 -1.59 -12.34
C PHE A 405 -21.25 -1.20 -13.59
N MET A 406 -20.89 -2.19 -14.42
CA MET A 406 -20.18 -1.91 -15.68
C MET A 406 -21.03 -1.08 -16.64
N MET A 407 -22.35 -1.28 -16.71
CA MET A 407 -23.20 -0.39 -17.50
C MET A 407 -23.17 1.06 -17.02
N GLN A 408 -22.96 1.33 -15.72
CA GLN A 408 -22.73 2.68 -15.21
C GLN A 408 -21.32 3.20 -15.53
N VAL A 409 -20.29 2.35 -15.40
CA VAL A 409 -18.92 2.67 -15.85
C VAL A 409 -18.91 3.08 -17.32
N LEU A 410 -19.67 2.38 -18.16
CA LEU A 410 -19.80 2.68 -19.59
C LEU A 410 -20.35 4.09 -19.82
N LYS A 411 -21.42 4.48 -19.11
CA LYS A 411 -21.99 5.83 -19.18
C LYS A 411 -21.02 6.90 -18.68
N LEU A 412 -20.26 6.60 -17.63
CA LEU A 412 -19.23 7.49 -17.10
C LEU A 412 -18.16 7.76 -18.15
N ILE A 413 -17.57 6.71 -18.73
CA ILE A 413 -16.46 6.90 -19.70
C ILE A 413 -16.90 7.57 -21.00
N GLN A 414 -18.14 7.38 -21.44
CA GLN A 414 -18.69 8.08 -22.62
C GLN A 414 -18.74 9.61 -22.45
N ARG A 415 -18.79 10.11 -21.21
CA ARG A 415 -18.80 11.56 -20.91
C ARG A 415 -17.41 12.16 -20.72
N ILE A 416 -16.38 11.32 -20.60
CA ILE A 416 -15.03 11.76 -20.28
C ILE A 416 -14.29 12.10 -21.58
N PRO A 417 -13.63 13.27 -21.67
CA PRO A 417 -12.81 13.61 -22.83
C PRO A 417 -11.69 12.59 -23.05
N LYS A 418 -11.49 12.19 -24.31
CA LYS A 418 -10.61 11.08 -24.71
C LYS A 418 -9.14 11.29 -24.36
N TYR A 419 -8.67 12.54 -24.25
CA TYR A 419 -7.30 12.84 -23.81
C TYR A 419 -7.03 12.43 -22.35
N LYS A 420 -8.07 12.17 -21.54
CA LYS A 420 -7.94 11.62 -20.18
C LYS A 420 -7.81 10.09 -20.19
N TYR A 421 -6.84 9.57 -20.97
CA TYR A 421 -6.62 8.14 -21.21
C TYR A 421 -6.47 7.28 -19.93
N ARG A 422 -6.09 7.87 -18.79
CA ARG A 422 -5.93 7.15 -17.51
C ARG A 422 -7.22 6.44 -17.10
N TYR A 423 -8.39 7.03 -17.37
CA TYR A 423 -9.69 6.40 -17.11
C TYR A 423 -9.85 5.06 -17.83
N LEU A 424 -9.48 5.00 -19.11
CA LEU A 424 -9.56 3.77 -19.88
C LEU A 424 -8.57 2.71 -19.41
N LYS A 425 -7.38 3.10 -18.90
CA LYS A 425 -6.46 2.16 -18.24
C LYS A 425 -7.11 1.51 -17.03
N HIS A 426 -7.82 2.29 -16.20
CA HIS A 426 -8.55 1.76 -15.06
C HIS A 426 -9.71 0.86 -15.48
N VAL A 427 -10.52 1.28 -16.46
CA VAL A 427 -11.59 0.43 -17.03
C VAL A 427 -11.05 -0.88 -17.56
N ALA A 428 -9.92 -0.87 -18.27
CA ALA A 428 -9.28 -2.11 -18.76
C ALA A 428 -8.92 -3.04 -17.59
N THR A 429 -8.37 -2.47 -16.51
CA THR A 429 -8.01 -3.24 -15.32
C THR A 429 -9.24 -3.88 -14.66
N ILE A 430 -10.36 -3.16 -14.57
CA ILE A 430 -11.63 -3.72 -14.08
C ILE A 430 -12.15 -4.80 -15.02
N PHE A 431 -12.10 -4.55 -16.34
CA PHE A 431 -12.61 -5.48 -17.34
C PHE A 431 -11.87 -6.83 -17.26
N LEU A 432 -10.58 -6.80 -16.93
CA LEU A 432 -9.77 -7.99 -16.69
C LEU A 432 -10.18 -8.76 -15.42
N SER A 433 -10.71 -8.08 -14.40
CA SER A 433 -11.16 -8.73 -13.15
C SER A 433 -12.58 -9.28 -13.22
N LEU A 434 -13.33 -8.99 -14.29
CA LEU A 434 -14.69 -9.51 -14.47
C LEU A 434 -14.70 -11.04 -14.62
N GLN A 435 -15.78 -11.65 -14.13
CA GLN A 435 -16.10 -13.05 -14.42
C GLN A 435 -16.29 -13.26 -15.94
N ASN A 436 -15.94 -14.44 -16.44
CA ASN A 436 -16.00 -14.74 -17.89
C ASN A 436 -17.39 -14.45 -18.48
N GLU A 437 -18.45 -14.78 -17.75
CA GLU A 437 -19.83 -14.54 -18.19
C GLU A 437 -20.20 -13.04 -18.24
N ALA A 438 -19.63 -12.21 -17.36
CA ALA A 438 -19.81 -10.76 -17.47
C ALA A 438 -19.09 -10.21 -18.71
N VAL A 439 -17.88 -10.72 -18.99
CA VAL A 439 -17.11 -10.32 -20.18
C VAL A 439 -17.88 -10.62 -21.46
N THR A 440 -18.43 -11.84 -21.61
CA THR A 440 -19.18 -12.24 -22.82
C THR A 440 -20.44 -11.40 -23.06
N ARG A 441 -21.06 -10.89 -21.99
CA ARG A 441 -22.25 -10.01 -22.06
C ARG A 441 -21.93 -8.54 -22.34
N LEU A 442 -20.75 -8.07 -21.94
CA LEU A 442 -20.43 -6.63 -21.93
C LEU A 442 -19.50 -6.19 -23.07
N TRP A 443 -18.66 -7.08 -23.61
CA TRP A 443 -17.56 -6.66 -24.48
C TRP A 443 -18.00 -5.86 -25.71
N GLN A 444 -19.15 -6.19 -26.29
CA GLN A 444 -19.68 -5.52 -27.48
C GLN A 444 -19.93 -4.03 -27.22
N SER A 445 -20.40 -3.67 -26.03
CA SER A 445 -20.66 -2.28 -25.65
C SER A 445 -19.39 -1.49 -25.39
N TYR A 446 -18.32 -2.16 -24.95
CA TYR A 446 -17.02 -1.53 -24.64
C TYR A 446 -16.09 -1.44 -25.83
N LEU A 447 -16.21 -2.36 -26.80
CA LEU A 447 -15.31 -2.45 -27.93
C LEU A 447 -15.18 -1.13 -28.73
N PRO A 448 -16.29 -0.42 -29.08
CA PRO A 448 -16.17 0.85 -29.81
C PRO A 448 -15.35 1.89 -29.06
N ILE A 449 -15.51 1.99 -27.74
CA ILE A 449 -14.83 2.99 -26.90
C ILE A 449 -13.33 2.69 -26.80
N PHE A 450 -12.99 1.42 -26.55
CA PHE A 450 -11.58 0.99 -26.50
C PHE A 450 -10.88 1.27 -27.83
N ASN A 451 -11.55 1.00 -28.95
CA ASN A 451 -11.00 1.25 -30.28
C ASN A 451 -10.81 2.73 -30.55
N GLU A 452 -11.83 3.54 -30.33
CA GLU A 452 -11.80 4.98 -30.58
C GLU A 452 -10.70 5.69 -29.77
N TRP A 453 -10.58 5.39 -28.48
CA TRP A 453 -9.58 6.02 -27.63
C TRP A 453 -8.15 5.56 -27.95
N ALA A 454 -7.98 4.29 -28.33
CA ALA A 454 -6.68 3.77 -28.76
C ALA A 454 -6.27 4.29 -30.14
N GLU A 455 -7.21 4.59 -31.04
CA GLU A 455 -6.92 5.25 -32.33
C GLU A 455 -6.40 6.69 -32.17
N GLU A 456 -6.71 7.34 -31.04
CA GLU A 456 -6.22 8.67 -30.68
C GLU A 456 -4.94 8.61 -29.83
N ASN A 457 -4.80 7.60 -28.96
CA ASN A 457 -3.68 7.48 -28.00
C ASN A 457 -3.00 6.09 -28.06
N PRO A 458 -2.50 5.65 -29.23
CA PRO A 458 -2.07 4.26 -29.44
C PRO A 458 -0.90 3.84 -28.56
N HIS A 459 0.12 4.71 -28.39
CA HIS A 459 1.28 4.40 -27.55
C HIS A 459 0.92 4.24 -26.07
N THR A 460 0.01 5.07 -25.59
CA THR A 460 -0.32 5.14 -24.16
C THR A 460 -1.25 4.01 -23.74
N LEU A 461 -2.14 3.56 -24.64
CA LEU A 461 -3.18 2.56 -24.37
C LEU A 461 -2.85 1.17 -24.92
N LYS A 462 -1.73 0.99 -25.62
CA LYS A 462 -1.36 -0.29 -26.26
C LYS A 462 -1.52 -1.51 -25.34
N GLU A 463 -1.02 -1.42 -24.11
CA GLU A 463 -1.06 -2.52 -23.15
C GLU A 463 -2.47 -2.81 -22.67
N SER A 464 -3.26 -1.76 -22.40
CA SER A 464 -4.65 -1.88 -21.96
C SER A 464 -5.52 -2.47 -23.06
N LEU A 465 -5.35 -2.04 -24.31
CA LEU A 465 -6.07 -2.56 -25.46
C LEU A 465 -5.69 -4.02 -25.75
N ARG A 466 -4.40 -4.36 -25.68
CA ARG A 466 -3.91 -5.73 -25.82
C ARG A 466 -4.55 -6.66 -24.80
N CYS A 467 -4.50 -6.28 -23.53
CA CYS A 467 -5.11 -7.07 -22.45
C CYS A 467 -6.63 -7.21 -22.65
N PHE A 468 -7.32 -6.15 -23.07
CA PHE A 468 -8.75 -6.18 -23.36
C PHE A 468 -9.11 -7.20 -24.45
N TYR A 469 -8.45 -7.15 -25.62
CA TYR A 469 -8.71 -8.08 -26.71
C TYR A 469 -8.37 -9.53 -26.36
N VAL A 470 -7.22 -9.75 -25.72
CA VAL A 470 -6.81 -11.07 -25.22
C VAL A 470 -7.87 -11.63 -24.26
N ARG A 471 -8.40 -10.81 -23.37
CA ARG A 471 -9.43 -11.22 -22.41
C ARG A 471 -10.73 -11.61 -23.10
N ILE A 472 -11.21 -10.81 -24.04
CA ILE A 472 -12.45 -11.09 -24.77
C ILE A 472 -12.33 -12.39 -25.56
N LEU A 473 -11.26 -12.55 -26.34
CA LEU A 473 -11.09 -13.72 -27.21
C LEU A 473 -10.89 -15.03 -26.42
N ARG A 474 -10.37 -14.95 -25.19
CA ARG A 474 -10.32 -16.11 -24.27
C ARG A 474 -11.66 -16.47 -23.65
N CYS A 475 -12.58 -15.51 -23.54
CA CYS A 475 -13.90 -15.73 -22.95
C CYS A 475 -14.98 -16.07 -23.98
N GLU A 476 -14.82 -15.56 -25.20
CA GLU A 476 -15.78 -15.75 -26.28
C GLU A 476 -15.51 -17.08 -26.98
N ASN A 477 -16.46 -18.01 -26.90
CA ASN A 477 -16.33 -19.33 -27.53
C ASN A 477 -17.00 -19.40 -28.91
N SER A 478 -17.79 -18.39 -29.31
CA SER A 478 -18.46 -18.36 -30.61
C SER A 478 -17.47 -18.01 -31.73
N PRO A 479 -17.27 -18.91 -32.72
CA PRO A 479 -16.36 -18.64 -33.85
C PRO A 479 -16.74 -17.38 -34.64
N GLU A 480 -18.04 -17.13 -34.84
CA GLU A 480 -18.54 -15.94 -35.55
C GLU A 480 -18.25 -14.64 -34.80
N LYS A 481 -18.37 -14.65 -33.47
CA LYS A 481 -18.02 -13.48 -32.65
C LYS A 481 -16.51 -13.26 -32.60
N GLN A 482 -15.71 -14.32 -32.46
CA GLN A 482 -14.25 -14.22 -32.55
C GLN A 482 -13.81 -13.67 -33.92
N LYS A 483 -14.41 -14.13 -35.01
CA LYS A 483 -14.18 -13.60 -36.37
C LYS A 483 -14.51 -12.12 -36.44
N THR A 484 -15.64 -11.69 -35.87
CA THR A 484 -16.04 -10.28 -35.80
C THR A 484 -15.00 -9.43 -35.06
N ILE A 485 -14.52 -9.91 -33.90
CA ILE A 485 -13.49 -9.22 -33.11
C ILE A 485 -12.18 -9.09 -33.91
N VAL A 486 -11.71 -10.18 -34.53
CA VAL A 486 -10.49 -10.18 -35.35
C VAL A 486 -10.63 -9.22 -36.54
N HIS A 487 -11.80 -9.21 -37.19
CA HIS A 487 -12.07 -8.31 -38.30
C HIS A 487 -12.00 -6.84 -37.87
N GLU A 488 -12.55 -6.49 -36.71
CA GLU A 488 -12.45 -5.14 -36.16
C GLU A 488 -10.99 -4.73 -35.89
N ILE A 489 -10.18 -5.62 -35.30
CA ILE A 489 -8.74 -5.35 -35.06
C ILE A 489 -8.01 -5.04 -36.38
N VAL A 490 -8.23 -5.88 -37.40
CA VAL A 490 -7.65 -5.74 -38.73
C VAL A 490 -8.08 -4.43 -39.38
N LYS A 491 -9.39 -4.15 -39.38
CA LYS A 491 -9.98 -2.97 -40.00
C LYS A 491 -9.51 -1.67 -39.34
N LYS A 492 -9.50 -1.63 -38.00
CA LYS A 492 -9.21 -0.42 -37.22
C LYS A 492 -7.73 -0.12 -37.09
N PHE A 493 -6.90 -1.13 -36.87
CA PHE A 493 -5.47 -0.93 -36.59
C PHE A 493 -4.58 -1.33 -37.76
N GLY A 494 -4.80 -2.50 -38.36
CA GLY A 494 -3.93 -3.00 -39.41
C GLY A 494 -4.06 -2.24 -40.73
N LYS A 495 -5.29 -1.89 -41.13
CA LYS A 495 -5.58 -1.10 -42.35
C LYS A 495 -5.64 0.42 -42.11
N SER A 496 -5.19 0.89 -40.94
CA SER A 496 -5.23 2.32 -40.60
C SER A 496 -4.27 3.14 -41.46
N THR A 497 -4.68 4.36 -41.83
CA THR A 497 -3.79 5.33 -42.47
C THR A 497 -2.74 5.89 -41.49
N LYS A 498 -3.03 5.89 -40.18
CA LYS A 498 -2.10 6.32 -39.13
C LYS A 498 -1.06 5.25 -38.85
N PHE A 499 0.22 5.57 -39.03
CA PHE A 499 1.32 4.62 -38.82
C PHE A 499 1.38 4.10 -37.38
N SER A 500 1.05 4.93 -36.38
CA SER A 500 1.03 4.55 -34.98
C SER A 500 -0.01 3.46 -34.65
N ASN A 501 -1.14 3.43 -35.37
CA ASN A 501 -2.14 2.37 -35.26
C ASN A 501 -1.67 1.09 -35.95
N ARG A 502 -0.95 1.19 -37.08
CA ARG A 502 -0.34 0.02 -37.73
C ARG A 502 0.79 -0.59 -36.88
N MET A 503 1.59 0.25 -36.20
CA MET A 503 2.53 -0.22 -35.17
C MET A 503 1.80 -0.99 -34.07
N LEU A 504 0.72 -0.43 -33.52
CA LEU A 504 -0.11 -1.09 -32.50
C LEU A 504 -0.68 -2.43 -32.99
N PHE A 505 -1.08 -2.52 -34.26
CA PHE A 505 -1.53 -3.78 -34.86
C PHE A 505 -0.46 -4.87 -34.79
N THR A 506 0.82 -4.57 -35.04
CA THR A 506 1.88 -5.60 -34.98
C THR A 506 2.01 -6.23 -33.59
N GLU A 507 1.91 -5.41 -32.53
CA GLU A 507 1.90 -5.88 -31.15
C GLU A 507 0.64 -6.70 -30.83
N LEU A 508 -0.55 -6.22 -31.24
CA LEU A 508 -1.82 -6.93 -31.06
C LEU A 508 -1.79 -8.28 -31.77
N ALA A 509 -1.48 -8.30 -33.07
CA ALA A 509 -1.45 -9.49 -33.91
C ALA A 509 -0.57 -10.60 -33.29
N SER A 510 0.62 -10.24 -32.82
CA SER A 510 1.53 -11.19 -32.16
C SER A 510 0.98 -11.76 -30.85
N SER A 511 0.14 -11.00 -30.14
CA SER A 511 -0.44 -11.38 -28.86
C SER A 511 -1.63 -12.34 -29.02
N LEU A 512 -2.21 -12.42 -30.22
CA LEU A 512 -3.38 -13.22 -30.53
C LEU A 512 -3.07 -14.63 -31.05
N LEU A 513 -1.82 -14.88 -31.45
CA LEU A 513 -1.40 -16.11 -32.14
C LEU A 513 -1.82 -17.39 -31.41
N PHE A 514 -1.70 -17.42 -30.08
CA PHE A 514 -2.01 -18.60 -29.26
C PHE A 514 -3.41 -18.58 -28.62
N ILE A 515 -4.27 -17.65 -29.05
CA ILE A 515 -5.62 -17.48 -28.49
C ILE A 515 -6.67 -17.67 -29.57
N VAL A 516 -6.43 -17.11 -30.76
CA VAL A 516 -7.36 -17.15 -31.87
C VAL A 516 -7.19 -18.47 -32.64
N PRO A 517 -8.29 -19.11 -33.11
CA PRO A 517 -8.22 -20.28 -33.97
C PRO A 517 -7.34 -20.07 -35.20
N HIS A 518 -6.53 -21.08 -35.53
CA HIS A 518 -5.58 -21.03 -36.64
C HIS A 518 -6.17 -20.55 -37.98
N PRO A 519 -7.38 -20.98 -38.40
CA PRO A 519 -7.99 -20.48 -39.64
C PRO A 519 -8.16 -18.96 -39.66
N LEU A 520 -8.53 -18.35 -38.53
CA LEU A 520 -8.69 -16.89 -38.46
C LEU A 520 -7.35 -16.16 -38.54
N ILE A 521 -6.28 -16.73 -37.98
CA ILE A 521 -4.92 -16.20 -38.10
C ILE A 521 -4.50 -16.17 -39.57
N ILE A 522 -4.61 -17.30 -40.27
CA ILE A 522 -4.17 -17.45 -41.66
C ILE A 522 -4.98 -16.59 -42.62
N THR A 523 -6.30 -16.49 -42.41
CA THR A 523 -7.16 -15.76 -43.35
C THR A 523 -7.16 -14.25 -43.11
N ASN A 524 -7.00 -13.77 -41.87
CA ASN A 524 -7.23 -12.35 -41.55
C ASN A 524 -6.01 -11.62 -41.00
N ILE A 525 -5.21 -12.25 -40.14
CA ILE A 525 -4.11 -11.57 -39.44
C ILE A 525 -2.82 -11.67 -40.25
N TRP A 526 -2.47 -12.88 -40.67
CA TRP A 526 -1.20 -13.17 -41.32
C TRP A 526 -1.00 -12.42 -42.64
N PRO A 527 -1.97 -12.39 -43.59
CA PRO A 527 -1.77 -11.71 -44.87
C PRO A 527 -1.47 -10.22 -44.68
N LEU A 528 -2.19 -9.58 -43.75
CA LEU A 528 -1.98 -8.17 -43.44
C LEU A 528 -0.65 -7.92 -42.70
N TYR A 529 -0.24 -8.84 -41.83
CA TYR A 529 1.07 -8.75 -41.19
C TYR A 529 2.21 -8.83 -42.23
N GLN A 530 2.07 -9.65 -43.27
CA GLN A 530 3.03 -9.73 -44.37
C GLN A 530 3.10 -8.42 -45.17
N GLU A 531 1.95 -7.78 -45.42
CA GLU A 531 1.93 -6.44 -46.04
C GLU A 531 2.66 -5.41 -45.16
N ILE A 532 2.44 -5.44 -43.84
CA ILE A 532 3.02 -4.49 -42.88
C ILE A 532 4.54 -4.65 -42.70
N ILE A 533 5.11 -5.83 -42.92
CA ILE A 533 6.58 -5.98 -42.90
C ILE A 533 7.24 -5.18 -44.04
N ASN A 534 6.51 -4.92 -45.12
CA ASN A 534 6.95 -4.08 -46.22
C ASN A 534 6.30 -2.68 -46.19
N ASP A 535 5.92 -2.19 -44.99
CA ASP A 535 5.34 -0.87 -44.84
C ASP A 535 6.32 0.22 -45.29
N LYS A 536 5.79 1.28 -45.90
CA LYS A 536 6.57 2.43 -46.37
C LYS A 536 7.24 3.20 -45.22
N ILE A 537 6.80 2.99 -43.98
CA ILE A 537 7.28 3.70 -42.78
C ILE A 537 8.16 2.77 -41.95
N THR A 538 9.45 3.11 -41.84
CA THR A 538 10.48 2.32 -41.14
C THR A 538 10.10 1.95 -39.70
N ASN A 539 9.43 2.84 -38.95
CA ASN A 539 8.99 2.55 -37.58
C ASN A 539 7.94 1.42 -37.51
N VAL A 540 7.04 1.34 -38.50
CA VAL A 540 6.04 0.27 -38.59
C VAL A 540 6.74 -1.05 -38.91
N THR A 541 7.63 -1.02 -39.89
CA THR A 541 8.45 -2.14 -40.31
C THR A 541 9.31 -2.68 -39.16
N SER A 542 9.99 -1.80 -38.41
CA SER A 542 10.75 -2.16 -37.20
C SER A 542 9.87 -2.85 -36.15
N ALA A 543 8.68 -2.32 -35.86
CA ALA A 543 7.76 -2.93 -34.90
C ALA A 543 7.28 -4.33 -35.34
N ALA A 544 7.06 -4.53 -36.65
CA ALA A 544 6.74 -5.82 -37.23
C ALA A 544 7.90 -6.81 -37.08
N TYR A 545 9.14 -6.37 -37.34
CA TYR A 545 10.33 -7.21 -37.15
C TYR A 545 10.56 -7.62 -35.70
N GLN A 546 10.31 -6.73 -34.74
CA GLN A 546 10.41 -7.05 -33.31
C GLN A 546 9.44 -8.15 -32.87
N ASN A 547 8.26 -8.25 -33.51
CA ASN A 547 7.22 -9.22 -33.15
C ASN A 547 7.22 -10.48 -34.04
N LEU A 548 7.92 -10.48 -35.17
CA LEU A 548 8.01 -11.60 -36.10
C LEU A 548 8.48 -12.92 -35.48
N PRO A 549 9.44 -12.97 -34.52
CA PRO A 549 9.85 -14.24 -33.92
C PRO A 549 8.70 -15.01 -33.25
N LYS A 550 7.66 -14.32 -32.76
CA LYS A 550 6.47 -14.97 -32.19
C LYS A 550 5.65 -15.69 -33.25
N PHE A 551 5.54 -15.13 -34.45
CA PHE A 551 4.89 -15.78 -35.59
C PHE A 551 5.66 -17.02 -36.04
N ILE A 552 6.99 -16.92 -36.14
CA ILE A 552 7.87 -18.05 -36.44
C ILE A 552 7.65 -19.16 -35.42
N GLN A 553 7.66 -18.84 -34.13
CA GLN A 553 7.43 -19.81 -33.06
C GLN A 553 6.02 -20.43 -33.13
N TYR A 554 5.01 -19.62 -33.46
CA TYR A 554 3.64 -20.10 -33.63
C TYR A 554 3.54 -21.11 -34.78
N PHE A 555 4.10 -20.81 -35.94
CA PHE A 555 4.08 -21.71 -37.09
C PHE A 555 4.88 -22.99 -36.85
N LYS A 556 6.06 -22.91 -36.22
CA LYS A 556 6.82 -24.11 -35.82
C LYS A 556 6.05 -25.07 -34.91
N LYS A 557 5.02 -24.60 -34.20
CA LYS A 557 4.19 -25.45 -33.31
C LYS A 557 3.00 -26.12 -34.00
N LEU A 558 2.71 -25.79 -35.25
CA LEU A 558 1.47 -26.21 -35.91
C LEU A 558 1.62 -27.43 -36.82
N ASP A 559 2.75 -27.60 -37.53
CA ASP A 559 3.21 -28.84 -38.21
C ASP A 559 4.52 -28.59 -39.00
N ASP A 560 5.13 -29.63 -39.58
CA ASP A 560 6.35 -29.57 -40.42
C ASP A 560 6.21 -28.64 -41.66
N ASN A 561 5.00 -28.51 -42.22
CA ASN A 561 4.72 -27.58 -43.32
C ASN A 561 4.73 -26.11 -42.90
N ALA A 562 4.43 -25.83 -41.63
CA ALA A 562 4.46 -24.49 -41.07
C ALA A 562 5.89 -24.09 -40.63
N GLU A 563 6.77 -25.06 -40.37
CA GLU A 563 8.21 -24.83 -40.21
C GLU A 563 8.86 -24.34 -41.52
N LYS A 564 8.51 -24.91 -42.67
CA LYS A 564 8.97 -24.42 -43.99
C LYS A 564 8.51 -22.99 -44.28
N VAL A 565 7.31 -22.59 -43.83
CA VAL A 565 6.84 -21.20 -43.90
C VAL A 565 7.70 -20.31 -43.00
N ALA A 566 8.02 -20.75 -41.78
CA ALA A 566 8.87 -20.02 -40.85
C ALA A 566 10.31 -19.84 -41.36
N GLU A 567 10.86 -20.85 -42.04
CA GLU A 567 12.20 -20.83 -42.65
C GLU A 567 12.24 -20.00 -43.94
N TYR A 568 11.26 -20.15 -44.83
CA TYR A 568 11.09 -19.30 -46.01
C TYR A 568 10.93 -17.82 -45.62
N LEU A 569 10.20 -17.55 -44.54
CA LEU A 569 10.08 -16.23 -43.96
C LEU A 569 11.46 -15.70 -43.55
N MET A 570 12.20 -16.41 -42.69
CA MET A 570 13.55 -16.00 -42.30
C MET A 570 14.48 -15.77 -43.51
N ALA A 571 14.37 -16.58 -44.57
CA ALA A 571 15.20 -16.49 -45.75
C ALA A 571 14.87 -15.28 -46.66
N LYS A 572 13.63 -14.79 -46.65
CA LYS A 572 13.23 -13.56 -47.37
C LYS A 572 13.44 -12.28 -46.57
N PHE A 573 13.82 -12.38 -45.30
CA PHE A 573 13.98 -11.24 -44.41
C PHE A 573 15.44 -10.80 -44.33
N ASP A 574 15.85 -9.98 -45.30
CA ASP A 574 17.07 -9.17 -45.23
C ASP A 574 16.71 -7.76 -44.73
N PRO A 575 17.17 -7.33 -43.53
CA PRO A 575 16.99 -5.94 -43.10
C PRO A 575 17.70 -4.92 -44.01
N GLY A 576 18.50 -5.40 -44.98
CA GLY A 576 19.36 -4.56 -45.81
C GLY A 576 20.42 -3.88 -44.95
N ASP A 577 20.86 -2.70 -45.40
CA ASP A 577 21.87 -1.88 -44.70
C ASP A 577 21.27 -0.91 -43.65
N ASP A 578 19.96 -0.97 -43.37
CA ASP A 578 19.32 -0.07 -42.39
C ASP A 578 19.72 -0.45 -40.95
N GLU A 579 20.59 0.34 -40.35
CA GLU A 579 21.14 0.11 -39.00
C GLU A 579 20.05 -0.05 -37.92
N TYR A 580 18.90 0.62 -38.06
CA TYR A 580 17.81 0.57 -37.10
C TYR A 580 17.02 -0.74 -37.20
N LEU A 581 16.84 -1.25 -38.43
CA LEU A 581 16.25 -2.57 -38.67
C LEU A 581 17.20 -3.69 -38.25
N ILE A 582 18.50 -3.57 -38.53
CA ILE A 582 19.54 -4.50 -38.07
C ILE A 582 19.54 -4.59 -36.53
N TYR A 583 19.48 -3.45 -35.84
CA TYR A 583 19.37 -3.40 -34.38
C TYR A 583 18.09 -4.07 -33.87
N SER A 584 16.95 -3.80 -34.51
CA SER A 584 15.65 -4.39 -34.13
C SER A 584 15.66 -5.92 -34.28
N VAL A 585 16.25 -6.44 -35.35
CA VAL A 585 16.44 -7.89 -35.56
C VAL A 585 17.39 -8.49 -34.51
N LYS A 586 18.47 -7.79 -34.14
CA LYS A 586 19.39 -8.21 -33.06
C LYS A 586 18.67 -8.28 -31.69
N VAL A 587 17.84 -7.30 -31.35
CA VAL A 587 17.03 -7.30 -30.12
C VAL A 587 16.00 -8.44 -30.14
N ALA A 588 15.34 -8.66 -31.28
CA ALA A 588 14.38 -9.75 -31.45
C ALA A 588 15.03 -11.14 -31.26
N LYS A 589 16.26 -11.32 -31.75
CA LYS A 589 17.07 -12.54 -31.55
C LYS A 589 17.51 -12.75 -30.09
N SER A 590 17.82 -11.68 -29.33
CA SER A 590 18.27 -11.77 -27.93
C SER A 590 17.14 -11.92 -26.90
N VAL A 591 15.93 -11.45 -27.19
CA VAL A 591 14.75 -11.66 -26.33
C VAL A 591 14.30 -13.13 -26.38
N ASN A 592 14.46 -13.81 -27.53
CA ASN A 592 14.12 -15.23 -27.68
C ASN A 592 15.02 -16.16 -26.86
N THR A 593 16.27 -15.79 -26.59
CA THR A 593 17.19 -16.58 -25.75
C THR A 593 16.96 -16.37 -24.25
N ASN A 594 16.50 -15.19 -23.82
CA ASN A 594 16.26 -14.87 -22.40
C ASN A 594 14.85 -15.22 -21.89
N HIS A 595 13.83 -15.25 -22.76
CA HIS A 595 12.48 -15.67 -22.36
C HIS A 595 12.36 -17.19 -22.08
N LEU A 596 13.33 -17.99 -22.54
CA LEU A 596 13.43 -19.43 -22.28
C LEU A 596 13.82 -19.78 -20.83
N LYS A 597 14.22 -18.81 -19.99
CA LYS A 597 14.71 -19.11 -18.62
C LYS A 597 13.92 -18.49 -17.46
N SER A 598 12.95 -17.59 -17.65
CA SER A 598 12.47 -16.81 -16.49
C SER A 598 10.97 -16.53 -16.31
N LYS A 599 10.04 -16.90 -17.21
CA LYS A 599 8.62 -16.49 -17.04
C LYS A 599 7.54 -17.47 -17.51
N SER A 600 7.77 -18.78 -17.43
CA SER A 600 6.69 -19.77 -17.66
C SER A 600 5.81 -20.06 -16.43
N GLU A 601 6.19 -19.68 -15.22
CA GLU A 601 5.40 -20.06 -14.01
C GLU A 601 4.90 -18.89 -13.14
N ALA A 602 5.47 -17.69 -13.23
CA ALA A 602 5.16 -16.60 -12.28
C ALA A 602 4.00 -15.66 -12.67
N LEU A 603 3.49 -15.73 -13.90
CA LEU A 603 2.36 -14.89 -14.38
C LEU A 603 1.13 -15.70 -14.83
N PHE A 604 1.19 -17.02 -14.73
CA PHE A 604 0.23 -17.94 -15.34
C PHE A 604 -0.27 -19.05 -14.41
N SER A 605 -0.10 -18.93 -13.09
CA SER A 605 -0.95 -19.69 -12.17
C SER A 605 -2.34 -19.05 -12.15
N SER A 606 -3.30 -19.76 -12.72
CA SER A 606 -4.69 -19.63 -12.32
C SER A 606 -4.73 -19.62 -10.78
N ARG A 607 -5.12 -18.50 -10.16
CA ARG A 607 -5.65 -18.58 -8.81
C ARG A 607 -6.75 -19.64 -8.86
N PRO A 608 -6.67 -20.74 -8.08
CA PRO A 608 -7.83 -21.59 -7.96
C PRO A 608 -8.97 -20.71 -7.46
N ALA A 609 -10.16 -20.90 -8.01
CA ALA A 609 -11.38 -20.38 -7.43
C ALA A 609 -11.31 -20.58 -5.92
N ILE A 610 -11.58 -19.52 -5.16
CA ILE A 610 -11.75 -19.61 -3.71
C ILE A 610 -12.86 -20.64 -3.49
N LYS A 611 -12.48 -21.89 -3.23
CA LYS A 611 -13.39 -22.87 -2.65
C LYS A 611 -13.74 -22.29 -1.29
N SER A 612 -15.04 -22.14 -1.03
CA SER A 612 -15.61 -21.88 0.28
C SER A 612 -14.82 -22.63 1.37
N PRO A 613 -14.47 -21.99 2.50
CA PRO A 613 -13.68 -22.64 3.53
C PRO A 613 -14.41 -23.89 4.04
N ASN A 614 -13.76 -25.04 3.88
CA ASN A 614 -14.22 -26.30 4.45
C ASN A 614 -13.89 -26.26 5.95
N PRO A 615 -14.87 -26.29 6.88
CA PRO A 615 -14.65 -26.01 8.31
C PRO A 615 -13.78 -27.04 9.05
N LYS A 616 -13.35 -28.12 8.40
CA LYS A 616 -12.74 -29.28 9.09
C LYS A 616 -11.21 -29.33 9.08
N ILE A 617 -10.50 -28.37 8.46
CA ILE A 617 -9.03 -28.43 8.33
C ILE A 617 -8.30 -27.52 9.34
N TYR A 618 -9.00 -26.66 10.08
CA TYR A 618 -8.37 -25.73 11.03
C TYR A 618 -8.16 -26.27 12.46
N GLN A 619 -8.49 -27.53 12.75
CA GLN A 619 -8.35 -28.10 14.11
C GLN A 619 -7.17 -29.06 14.30
N GLN A 620 -6.36 -29.37 13.29
CA GLN A 620 -5.29 -30.37 13.43
C GLN A 620 -3.84 -29.87 13.26
N SER A 621 -3.61 -28.59 12.95
CA SER A 621 -2.25 -28.07 12.72
C SER A 621 -1.65 -27.22 13.85
N LEU A 622 -2.27 -27.18 15.03
CA LEU A 622 -1.80 -26.39 16.19
C LEU A 622 -1.29 -27.21 17.38
N ILE A 623 -1.12 -28.54 17.22
CA ILE A 623 -0.53 -29.41 18.25
C ILE A 623 0.60 -30.22 17.61
N LYS A 624 1.78 -29.61 17.45
CA LYS A 624 3.09 -30.28 17.34
C LYS A 624 4.17 -29.23 17.08
N LYS A 625 4.68 -28.65 18.18
CA LYS A 625 6.07 -28.18 18.36
C LYS A 625 6.15 -27.41 19.69
N LEU A 626 6.21 -28.16 20.79
CA LEU A 626 6.79 -27.67 22.04
C LEU A 626 8.11 -28.42 22.27
N PRO A 627 9.19 -27.72 22.66
CA PRO A 627 10.46 -28.36 22.95
C PRO A 627 10.36 -29.23 24.22
N LYS A 628 10.94 -30.44 24.15
CA LYS A 628 11.09 -31.34 25.31
C LYS A 628 12.01 -30.68 26.33
N ILE A 629 11.43 -30.21 27.44
CA ILE A 629 12.19 -29.91 28.65
C ILE A 629 12.44 -31.22 29.38
N THR A 630 13.69 -31.66 29.39
CA THR A 630 14.20 -32.74 30.25
C THR A 630 14.37 -32.19 31.66
N GLY A 631 13.59 -32.66 32.62
CA GLY A 631 13.66 -32.23 34.01
C GLY A 631 13.01 -33.20 34.98
N ARG A 632 13.86 -34.05 35.57
CA ARG A 632 13.75 -34.91 36.76
C ARG A 632 12.43 -34.95 37.54
N ARG A 633 11.97 -36.20 37.74
CA ARG A 633 11.03 -36.66 38.78
C ARG A 633 11.40 -36.11 40.16
N PHE A 634 10.44 -35.49 40.83
CA PHE A 634 10.34 -35.56 42.28
C PHE A 634 8.97 -36.15 42.63
N SER A 635 9.05 -37.24 43.39
CA SER A 635 7.93 -37.91 44.03
C SER A 635 7.40 -37.07 45.18
N LEU A 636 6.09 -37.03 45.37
CA LEU A 636 5.49 -36.95 46.69
C LEU A 636 4.19 -37.76 46.69
N LYS A 637 4.23 -38.88 47.43
CA LYS A 637 3.10 -39.69 47.84
C LYS A 637 2.59 -39.15 49.18
N GLY A 638 1.26 -39.11 49.35
CA GLY A 638 0.55 -39.10 50.63
C GLY A 638 0.39 -37.70 51.24
N LYS A 639 -0.68 -37.38 51.99
CA LYS A 639 -1.83 -38.12 52.51
C LYS A 639 -2.86 -37.06 52.99
N LEU A 640 -4.14 -37.42 52.90
CA LEU A 640 -5.35 -36.80 53.49
C LEU A 640 -5.75 -35.41 52.97
#